data_AF-A0A0L6X3D9-F1
#
_entry.id   AF-A0A0L6X3D9-F1
#
_cell.length_a   1.000
_cell.length_b   1.000
_cell.length_c   1.000
_cell.angle_alpha   90.00
_cell.angle_beta   90.00
_cell.angle_gamma   90.00
#
_symmetry.space_group_name_H-M   'P 1'
#
loop_
_entity.id
_entity.type
_entity.pdbx_description
1 polymer ?
#
loop_
_entity_poly.entity_id
_entity_poly.type
_entity_poly.pdbx_seq_one_letter_code
_entity_poly.pdbx_strand_id
1 'polypeptide(L)'
;MTPDHGVHFDASSVIKSVKERKDHEGTPSIGWFRTIIPFEKSDLPRWPEYSQAWGAVSLGSIDVALWDVTFSPSGLSPDSGCILAGLTSNMDLTLWTASKNCLKGEWIKACEVTTFLLETFAGDATSTGQTVQALNSQTTSMTWSRQADFGLTPTPPVDGSLLIVGNRAGSLVFLRYRPNETVQHVLTVPVMEAWLTHVSCSSWTPIKPGTCLLDIRFLGEALVAYAAADGSVQRSKVTQSFSIEADSDPPELRLTFDASEKISLPDKTSVTALSWVEIPHKRRVLVYCKPGKVFLWCHSSSNLGWSGSLSYRLKTQKLSVGSSSLHPASGIQYIARQDLLILTLFDGSFHVIYNLSGEPTMTPPMNDTLVTSEKLSQAVRSVFVQTENDVDSCDMNRVTGLTSYDGSSTFIWVQEASRPSDFSYKHDAKHNSTLLVSSLWNDNDDDALVNEFQAVFDGAKITGLAPLHLLRPFFFHLQDRTKLLALYPRILDLLKPRNDDHSLLVNVPTWTSMMPELRRIFRTSLVQHLFGWDVLFSLRMRLSMADFVWKYIGDESKQVECGHVAQDLLNKISHRVLRTIIRHLTTVVTLLTPNDIPFVLRMVVQSLLPGSPEDLSAEGNRLQNISQAAVYPNPQDTPVTNTFNELCPACQVEVPLQDITTAVCANGHTWARCSITTFILSTTLVRTCVGCSRKAFLPLSTPNTPNHNWLPEAAHILSLFFEPVDFSSSGIVRLGWTGKIRPHSYLYYWMELKLASPAAWKCSYVDEQLIRSGKVTRAAIIGLQRGVWAASAGYTLTPDDETALINAVNSPSSALSNGLRLRGQKFFIVQNTDRSLYGKKQADGIVVVKTTQAILVAEYDQPLQAAETTPVVEKLADYLISYYGPKAREFYTGSKKAMDILREDLLTLKLPHPKREKTLIRALPGGKGECSFMWAAVPTISTLRKHLSTRICGQDPEGARRRLLKELSICRLSLRESPGGTVTLDPQTIVWRTWGGAQAEAQMLLDDMASALKIPKSEPIEPSLPDASP
;
A
#
# COMPACT_ATOMS: atom_id res chain seq x y z
N MET A 1 -4.87 -1.63 -8.95
CA MET A 1 -5.94 -2.57 -8.60
C MET A 1 -5.29 -3.78 -7.95
N THR A 2 -5.78 -4.24 -6.81
CA THR A 2 -5.22 -5.41 -6.08
C THR A 2 -6.32 -6.46 -5.94
N PRO A 3 -6.10 -7.73 -6.35
CA PRO A 3 -7.13 -8.76 -6.27
C PRO A 3 -7.42 -9.14 -4.80
N ASP A 4 -8.69 -9.37 -4.50
CA ASP A 4 -9.14 -9.94 -3.22
C ASP A 4 -9.23 -11.47 -3.35
N HIS A 5 -8.21 -12.15 -2.81
CA HIS A 5 -8.20 -13.61 -2.70
C HIS A 5 -8.97 -14.11 -1.47
N GLY A 6 -9.65 -13.22 -0.72
CA GLY A 6 -10.40 -13.55 0.48
C GLY A 6 -9.55 -13.93 1.68
N VAL A 7 -8.27 -13.58 1.65
CA VAL A 7 -7.34 -13.65 2.79
C VAL A 7 -7.48 -12.40 3.68
N HIS A 8 -8.15 -11.35 3.19
CA HIS A 8 -8.28 -10.08 3.90
C HIS A 8 -9.56 -10.02 4.75
N PHE A 9 -9.48 -9.34 5.89
CA PHE A 9 -10.58 -9.21 6.85
C PHE A 9 -11.58 -8.10 6.51
N ASP A 10 -11.21 -7.12 5.67
CA ASP A 10 -12.07 -5.96 5.35
C ASP A 10 -12.58 -5.99 3.90
N ALA A 11 -13.72 -6.66 3.71
CA ALA A 11 -14.40 -6.80 2.43
C ALA A 11 -15.26 -5.58 2.00
N SER A 12 -15.37 -4.54 2.85
CA SER A 12 -16.33 -3.44 2.66
C SER A 12 -16.10 -2.58 1.41
N SER A 13 -14.86 -2.53 0.92
CA SER A 13 -14.45 -1.70 -0.22
C SER A 13 -14.06 -2.52 -1.45
N VAL A 14 -14.42 -3.81 -1.47
CA VAL A 14 -14.11 -4.70 -2.59
C VAL A 14 -15.05 -4.36 -3.74
N ILE A 15 -14.47 -4.01 -4.89
CA ILE A 15 -15.19 -3.80 -6.14
C ILE A 15 -15.42 -5.16 -6.78
N LYS A 16 -16.68 -5.48 -7.05
CA LYS A 16 -17.07 -6.69 -7.78
C LYS A 16 -17.47 -6.35 -9.21
N SER A 17 -17.49 -7.36 -10.08
CA SER A 17 -17.93 -7.21 -11.47
C SER A 17 -19.38 -6.72 -11.55
N VAL A 18 -19.66 -5.83 -12.50
CA VAL A 18 -21.01 -5.26 -12.73
C VAL A 18 -21.97 -6.28 -13.37
N LYS A 19 -21.44 -7.30 -14.08
CA LYS A 19 -22.21 -8.33 -14.79
C LYS A 19 -22.18 -9.66 -14.01
N GLU A 20 -22.68 -9.70 -12.77
CA GLU A 20 -23.02 -10.97 -12.12
C GLU A 20 -24.29 -11.54 -12.79
N ARG A 21 -24.14 -12.31 -13.88
CA ARG A 21 -25.22 -13.19 -14.34
C ARG A 21 -25.36 -14.32 -13.31
N LYS A 22 -26.59 -14.53 -12.83
CA LYS A 22 -26.94 -15.51 -11.78
C LYS A 22 -26.71 -16.98 -12.16
N ASP A 23 -26.15 -17.28 -13.34
CA ASP A 23 -26.29 -18.59 -14.00
C ASP A 23 -24.98 -19.37 -14.23
N HIS A 24 -23.86 -19.00 -13.60
CA HIS A 24 -22.64 -19.84 -13.65
C HIS A 24 -22.25 -20.34 -12.26
N GLU A 25 -22.67 -21.57 -11.93
CA GLU A 25 -22.40 -22.30 -10.69
C GLU A 25 -20.92 -22.68 -10.44
N GLY A 26 -19.96 -22.22 -11.24
CA GLY A 26 -18.59 -22.77 -11.21
C GLY A 26 -17.50 -21.93 -10.52
N THR A 27 -17.46 -20.62 -10.76
CA THR A 27 -16.31 -19.79 -10.33
C THR A 27 -16.75 -18.42 -9.81
N PRO A 28 -16.50 -18.07 -8.55
CA PRO A 28 -16.86 -16.77 -8.00
C PRO A 28 -16.07 -15.64 -8.70
N SER A 29 -16.71 -14.50 -8.92
CA SER A 29 -16.05 -13.33 -9.49
C SER A 29 -14.95 -12.82 -8.56
N ILE A 30 -13.75 -12.57 -9.10
CA ILE A 30 -12.64 -11.96 -8.33
C ILE A 30 -13.03 -10.55 -7.89
N GLY A 31 -12.94 -10.29 -6.58
CA GLY A 31 -13.06 -8.95 -6.02
C GLY A 31 -11.78 -8.14 -6.20
N TRP A 32 -11.89 -6.81 -6.23
CA TRP A 32 -10.73 -5.93 -6.39
C TRP A 32 -10.72 -4.76 -5.42
N PHE A 33 -9.57 -4.50 -4.81
CA PHE A 33 -9.28 -3.24 -4.14
C PHE A 33 -8.73 -2.23 -5.15
N ARG A 34 -9.22 -0.99 -5.06
CA ARG A 34 -8.76 0.13 -5.90
C ARG A 34 -7.97 1.11 -5.06
N THR A 35 -6.76 1.38 -5.53
CA THR A 35 -5.90 2.45 -5.03
C THR A 35 -5.60 3.42 -6.15
N ILE A 36 -5.62 4.71 -5.85
CA ILE A 36 -5.32 5.78 -6.80
C ILE A 36 -3.95 6.35 -6.44
N ILE A 37 -3.10 6.51 -7.47
CA ILE A 37 -1.78 7.12 -7.35
C ILE A 37 -1.85 8.44 -8.12
N PRO A 38 -1.81 9.59 -7.44
CA PRO A 38 -1.95 10.88 -8.10
C PRO A 38 -0.64 11.27 -8.78
N PHE A 39 -0.57 11.17 -10.11
CA PHE A 39 0.53 11.75 -10.87
C PHE A 39 0.29 13.25 -11.07
N GLU A 40 0.95 14.07 -10.27
CA GLU A 40 0.84 15.53 -10.33
C GLU A 40 1.61 16.09 -11.55
N LYS A 41 0.93 16.92 -12.36
CA LYS A 41 1.51 17.56 -13.55
C LYS A 41 2.25 18.88 -13.24
N SER A 42 2.34 19.32 -11.98
CA SER A 42 2.83 20.66 -11.61
C SER A 42 4.35 20.83 -11.66
N ASP A 43 5.11 19.77 -11.37
CA ASP A 43 6.57 19.83 -11.14
C ASP A 43 7.37 19.09 -12.21
N LEU A 44 6.96 19.21 -13.47
CA LEU A 44 7.63 18.52 -14.58
C LEU A 44 8.92 19.24 -15.01
N PRO A 45 9.99 18.48 -15.32
CA PRO A 45 11.24 19.06 -15.80
C PRO A 45 11.02 19.75 -17.16
N ARG A 46 11.47 21.00 -17.24
CA ARG A 46 11.45 21.81 -18.45
C ARG A 46 12.77 21.66 -19.18
N TRP A 47 12.90 20.61 -19.96
CA TRP A 47 14.14 20.29 -20.69
C TRP A 47 14.77 21.45 -21.47
N PRO A 48 14.01 22.37 -22.11
CA PRO A 48 14.60 23.56 -22.76
C PRO A 48 15.37 24.49 -21.81
N GLU A 49 15.03 24.53 -20.52
CA GLU A 49 15.77 25.33 -19.53
C GLU A 49 17.16 24.73 -19.25
N TYR A 50 17.36 23.43 -19.49
CA TYR A 50 18.64 22.74 -19.34
C TYR A 50 19.42 22.68 -20.65
N SER A 51 18.77 22.39 -21.78
CA SER A 51 19.42 22.38 -23.09
C SER A 51 18.45 22.75 -24.21
N GLN A 52 18.90 23.65 -25.08
CA GLN A 52 18.19 24.04 -26.30
C GLN A 52 18.56 23.17 -27.51
N ALA A 53 19.39 22.13 -27.31
CA ALA A 53 19.75 21.21 -28.37
C ALA A 53 18.53 20.36 -28.78
N TRP A 54 18.31 20.20 -30.08
CA TRP A 54 17.20 19.39 -30.62
C TRP A 54 17.13 17.97 -30.05
N GLY A 55 18.28 17.34 -29.79
CA GLY A 55 18.35 15.99 -29.21
C GLY A 55 17.88 15.90 -27.74
N ALA A 56 17.90 17.02 -27.01
CA ALA A 56 17.43 17.11 -25.63
C ALA A 56 15.94 17.51 -25.53
N VAL A 57 15.25 17.75 -26.65
CA VAL A 57 13.83 18.10 -26.64
C VAL A 57 12.98 16.87 -26.33
N SER A 58 12.07 17.02 -25.36
CA SER A 58 11.05 16.03 -25.03
C SER A 58 9.71 16.40 -25.65
N LEU A 59 9.31 15.68 -26.70
CA LEU A 59 8.03 15.88 -27.37
C LEU A 59 6.83 15.51 -26.48
N GLY A 60 7.04 14.63 -25.50
CA GLY A 60 6.00 14.23 -24.55
C GLY A 60 5.67 15.30 -23.50
N SER A 61 6.35 16.45 -23.49
CA SER A 61 6.07 17.57 -22.58
C SER A 61 4.74 18.28 -22.85
N ILE A 62 4.19 18.17 -24.06
CA ILE A 62 2.93 18.82 -24.45
C ILE A 62 1.73 18.11 -23.81
N ASP A 63 1.79 16.78 -23.77
CA ASP A 63 0.77 15.95 -23.15
C ASP A 63 1.44 14.85 -22.32
N VAL A 64 1.66 15.18 -21.04
CA VAL A 64 2.34 14.27 -20.12
C VAL A 64 1.41 13.16 -19.70
N ALA A 65 1.78 11.95 -20.10
CA ALA A 65 1.11 10.69 -19.76
C ALA A 65 2.09 9.73 -19.08
N LEU A 66 1.55 8.75 -18.36
CA LEU A 66 2.35 7.66 -17.82
C LEU A 66 2.77 6.73 -18.97
N TRP A 67 4.07 6.53 -19.13
CA TRP A 67 4.67 5.79 -20.24
C TRP A 67 5.06 4.37 -19.84
N ASP A 68 5.70 4.20 -18.68
CA ASP A 68 6.18 2.92 -18.20
C ASP A 68 6.12 2.86 -16.67
N VAL A 69 6.01 1.64 -16.14
CA VAL A 69 5.84 1.37 -14.71
C VAL A 69 6.55 0.07 -14.33
N THR A 70 7.36 0.12 -13.27
CA THR A 70 8.00 -1.08 -12.73
C THR A 70 7.96 -1.08 -11.20
N PHE A 71 7.83 -2.26 -10.60
CA PHE A 71 7.76 -2.43 -9.15
C PHE A 71 9.05 -3.01 -8.62
N SER A 72 9.50 -2.49 -7.48
CA SER A 72 10.59 -3.09 -6.72
C SER A 72 10.17 -4.43 -6.08
N PRO A 73 11.14 -5.25 -5.67
CA PRO A 73 10.87 -6.32 -4.72
C PRO A 73 10.19 -5.81 -3.44
N SER A 74 9.45 -6.70 -2.78
CA SER A 74 8.79 -6.43 -1.50
C SER A 74 9.80 -6.30 -0.36
N GLY A 75 9.50 -5.48 0.65
CA GLY A 75 10.36 -5.26 1.81
C GLY A 75 11.25 -4.01 1.74
N LEU A 76 11.09 -3.19 0.70
CA LEU A 76 11.85 -1.95 0.52
C LEU A 76 11.17 -0.72 1.13
N SER A 77 9.83 -0.67 1.15
CA SER A 77 9.13 0.47 1.72
C SER A 77 9.23 0.50 3.25
N PRO A 78 8.98 1.65 3.91
CA PRO A 78 9.01 1.77 5.37
C PRO A 78 8.10 0.76 6.09
N ASP A 79 6.98 0.40 5.46
CA ASP A 79 6.01 -0.59 5.96
C ASP A 79 6.23 -2.00 5.36
N SER A 80 7.44 -2.25 4.82
CA SER A 80 7.86 -3.51 4.19
C SER A 80 7.04 -3.94 2.97
N GLY A 81 6.48 -2.96 2.25
CA GLY A 81 5.86 -3.13 0.93
C GLY A 81 6.87 -2.95 -0.22
N CYS A 82 6.34 -2.79 -1.43
CA CYS A 82 7.11 -2.46 -2.64
C CYS A 82 7.15 -0.95 -2.89
N ILE A 83 8.07 -0.53 -3.75
CA ILE A 83 8.18 0.80 -4.32
C ILE A 83 7.75 0.72 -5.78
N LEU A 84 7.04 1.74 -6.24
CA LEU A 84 6.64 1.88 -7.62
C LEU A 84 7.52 2.93 -8.31
N ALA A 85 8.20 2.57 -9.39
CA ALA A 85 8.79 3.53 -10.31
C ALA A 85 7.80 3.84 -11.44
N GLY A 86 7.53 5.12 -11.65
CA GLY A 86 6.72 5.62 -12.75
C GLY A 86 7.54 6.53 -13.66
N LEU A 87 7.50 6.24 -14.97
CA LEU A 87 8.15 7.02 -16.01
C LEU A 87 7.08 7.69 -16.86
N THR A 88 7.21 9.00 -17.09
CA THR A 88 6.28 9.75 -17.93
C THR A 88 6.77 9.88 -19.37
N SER A 89 5.87 10.25 -20.29
CA SER A 89 6.21 10.62 -21.67
C SER A 89 7.18 11.81 -21.75
N ASN A 90 7.28 12.61 -20.68
CA ASN A 90 8.25 13.69 -20.56
C ASN A 90 9.62 13.24 -20.00
N MET A 91 9.89 11.94 -19.92
CA MET A 91 11.17 11.39 -19.41
C MET A 91 11.43 11.71 -17.94
N ASP A 92 10.35 11.96 -17.19
CA ASP A 92 10.39 12.19 -15.75
C ASP A 92 10.17 10.87 -15.00
N LEU A 93 11.12 10.53 -14.12
CA LEU A 93 11.16 9.31 -13.34
C LEU A 93 10.91 9.64 -11.87
N THR A 94 9.87 9.03 -11.31
CA THR A 94 9.45 9.24 -9.91
C THR A 94 9.26 7.92 -9.19
N LEU A 95 9.60 7.88 -7.90
CA LEU A 95 9.33 6.73 -7.03
C LEU A 95 8.16 7.03 -6.11
N TRP A 96 7.31 6.03 -5.89
CA TRP A 96 6.11 6.13 -5.06
C TRP A 96 6.06 4.97 -4.06
N THR A 97 5.56 5.26 -2.87
CA THR A 97 5.34 4.24 -1.82
C THR A 97 3.91 4.32 -1.33
N ALA A 98 3.33 3.18 -0.96
CA ALA A 98 2.14 3.18 -0.14
C ALA A 98 2.44 3.92 1.19
N SER A 99 1.47 4.69 1.65
CA SER A 99 1.49 5.28 2.99
C SER A 99 1.12 4.20 4.03
N LYS A 100 0.00 4.33 4.74
CA LYS A 100 -0.37 3.46 5.87
C LYS A 100 -1.04 2.14 5.47
N ASN A 101 -1.77 2.12 4.35
CA ASN A 101 -2.52 0.96 3.91
C ASN A 101 -2.28 0.73 2.42
N CYS A 102 -1.63 -0.38 2.06
CA CYS A 102 -1.30 -0.68 0.65
C CYS A 102 -2.53 -1.03 -0.21
N LEU A 103 -3.64 -1.45 0.40
CA LEU A 103 -4.86 -1.86 -0.31
C LEU A 103 -5.84 -0.72 -0.55
N LYS A 104 -5.90 0.26 0.38
CA LYS A 104 -6.91 1.35 0.34
C LYS A 104 -6.32 2.74 0.54
N GLY A 105 -5.10 2.82 1.05
CA GLY A 105 -4.44 4.08 1.39
C GLY A 105 -3.82 4.73 0.17
N GLU A 106 -3.61 6.04 0.28
CA GLU A 106 -2.92 6.83 -0.74
C GLU A 106 -1.46 6.39 -0.91
N TRP A 107 -0.99 6.44 -2.15
CA TRP A 107 0.42 6.33 -2.46
C TRP A 107 1.03 7.73 -2.56
N ILE A 108 2.13 7.92 -1.85
CA ILE A 108 2.83 9.19 -1.78
C ILE A 108 4.11 9.13 -2.61
N LYS A 109 4.48 10.26 -3.21
CA LYS A 109 5.75 10.40 -3.94
C LYS A 109 6.90 10.27 -2.92
N ALA A 110 7.75 9.28 -3.12
CA ALA A 110 8.89 8.96 -2.26
C ALA A 110 10.18 9.66 -2.71
N CYS A 111 10.39 9.82 -4.02
CA CYS A 111 11.58 10.43 -4.60
C CYS A 111 11.31 10.98 -6.01
N GLU A 112 11.91 12.13 -6.32
CA GLU A 112 12.03 12.67 -7.67
C GLU A 112 13.38 12.28 -8.26
N VAL A 113 13.41 11.16 -8.97
CA VAL A 113 14.68 10.57 -9.45
C VAL A 113 15.30 11.42 -10.53
N THR A 114 14.51 12.03 -11.41
CA THR A 114 15.05 12.89 -12.47
C THR A 114 15.78 14.11 -11.90
N THR A 115 15.26 14.74 -10.86
CA THR A 115 15.93 15.83 -10.13
C THR A 115 17.25 15.34 -9.54
N PHE A 116 17.23 14.18 -8.87
CA PHE A 116 18.44 13.55 -8.35
C PHE A 116 19.49 13.25 -9.44
N LEU A 117 19.07 12.75 -10.61
CA LEU A 117 19.99 12.48 -11.72
C LEU A 117 20.58 13.77 -12.30
N LEU A 118 19.78 14.83 -12.41
CA LEU A 118 20.27 16.16 -12.82
C LEU A 118 21.36 16.66 -11.86
N GLU A 119 21.16 16.52 -10.55
CA GLU A 119 22.19 16.88 -9.55
C GLU A 119 23.42 15.97 -9.65
N THR A 120 23.22 14.66 -9.85
CA THR A 120 24.31 13.67 -9.95
C THR A 120 25.20 13.91 -11.17
N PHE A 121 24.61 14.29 -12.30
CA PHE A 121 25.34 14.58 -13.55
C PHE A 121 25.62 16.07 -13.74
N ALA A 122 25.47 16.89 -12.70
CA ALA A 122 25.83 18.30 -12.78
C ALA A 122 27.34 18.44 -13.09
N GLY A 123 27.65 18.93 -14.29
CA GLY A 123 29.02 19.17 -14.76
C GLY A 123 29.31 20.66 -14.93
N ASP A 124 30.39 20.97 -15.65
CA ASP A 124 30.77 22.35 -15.98
C ASP A 124 29.62 23.11 -16.66
N ALA A 125 29.43 24.39 -16.31
CA ALA A 125 28.36 25.27 -16.78
C ALA A 125 28.43 25.65 -18.29
N THR A 126 29.15 24.88 -19.10
CA THR A 126 29.20 25.03 -20.55
C THR A 126 27.92 24.50 -21.20
N SER A 127 27.53 25.04 -22.36
CA SER A 127 26.34 24.56 -23.10
C SER A 127 26.43 23.08 -23.50
N THR A 128 27.65 22.60 -23.80
CA THR A 128 27.93 21.19 -24.06
C THR A 128 27.75 20.35 -22.80
N GLY A 129 28.27 20.81 -21.66
CA GLY A 129 28.11 20.13 -20.36
C GLY A 129 26.65 20.01 -19.93
N GLN A 130 25.87 21.09 -20.08
CA GLN A 130 24.42 21.09 -19.79
C GLN A 130 23.63 20.14 -20.69
N THR A 131 24.02 20.01 -21.97
CA THR A 131 23.38 19.06 -22.90
C THR A 131 23.70 17.61 -22.52
N VAL A 132 24.95 17.31 -22.15
CA VAL A 132 25.35 15.97 -21.68
C VAL A 132 24.64 15.63 -20.38
N GLN A 133 24.52 16.56 -19.44
CA GLN A 133 23.74 16.41 -18.21
C GLN A 133 22.27 16.09 -18.53
N ALA A 134 21.63 16.89 -19.39
CA ALA A 134 20.24 16.67 -19.77
C ALA A 134 20.02 15.28 -20.40
N LEU A 135 20.86 14.88 -21.36
CA LEU A 135 20.74 13.57 -22.02
C LEU A 135 20.99 12.39 -21.07
N ASN A 136 21.86 12.56 -20.07
CA ASN A 136 22.10 11.53 -19.06
C ASN A 136 20.95 11.38 -18.06
N SER A 137 20.24 12.46 -17.75
CA SER A 137 19.08 12.47 -16.85
C SER A 137 17.76 12.14 -17.54
N GLN A 138 17.68 12.22 -18.88
CA GLN A 138 16.52 11.86 -19.67
C GLN A 138 16.35 10.35 -19.76
N THR A 139 15.49 9.83 -18.89
CA THR A 139 15.15 8.40 -18.81
C THR A 139 14.19 8.01 -19.93
N THR A 140 14.50 6.94 -20.67
CA THR A 140 13.67 6.43 -21.77
C THR A 140 13.07 5.07 -21.49
N SER A 141 13.71 4.26 -20.64
CA SER A 141 13.26 2.92 -20.28
C SER A 141 13.80 2.53 -18.91
N MET A 142 13.11 1.61 -18.23
CA MET A 142 13.51 1.18 -16.89
C MET A 142 13.11 -0.26 -16.61
N THR A 143 13.85 -0.90 -15.72
CA THR A 143 13.49 -2.21 -15.16
C THR A 143 14.02 -2.32 -13.74
N TRP A 144 13.23 -2.88 -12.83
CA TRP A 144 13.73 -3.26 -11.51
C TRP A 144 14.25 -4.70 -11.53
N SER A 145 15.44 -4.94 -10.99
CA SER A 145 15.96 -6.29 -10.81
C SER A 145 15.30 -7.00 -9.61
N ARG A 146 15.29 -8.34 -9.62
CA ARG A 146 14.88 -9.09 -8.42
C ARG A 146 15.89 -8.87 -7.28
N GLN A 147 15.56 -9.30 -6.07
CA GLN A 147 16.54 -9.32 -4.99
C GLN A 147 17.69 -10.29 -5.34
N ALA A 148 18.93 -9.86 -5.11
CA ALA A 148 20.10 -10.70 -5.35
C ALA A 148 20.15 -11.89 -4.38
N ASP A 149 20.24 -13.10 -4.93
CA ASP A 149 20.49 -14.34 -4.16
C ASP A 149 22.00 -14.59 -4.10
N PHE A 150 22.59 -14.39 -2.92
CA PHE A 150 24.01 -14.64 -2.64
C PHE A 150 24.29 -16.09 -2.18
N GLY A 151 23.28 -16.96 -2.14
CA GLY A 151 23.42 -18.34 -1.68
C GLY A 151 23.61 -18.49 -0.16
N LEU A 152 23.24 -17.46 0.62
CA LEU A 152 23.36 -17.42 2.07
C LEU A 152 22.03 -17.76 2.75
N THR A 153 22.08 -18.62 3.77
CA THR A 153 20.97 -18.95 4.66
C THR A 153 21.46 -18.91 6.11
N PRO A 154 20.94 -18.03 6.99
CA PRO A 154 19.86 -17.07 6.75
C PRO A 154 20.29 -15.91 5.85
N THR A 155 19.40 -15.49 4.94
CA THR A 155 19.63 -14.40 3.99
C THR A 155 19.88 -13.08 4.74
N PRO A 156 20.99 -12.37 4.44
CA PRO A 156 21.31 -11.12 5.12
C PRO A 156 20.28 -10.02 4.78
N PRO A 157 19.99 -9.09 5.71
CA PRO A 157 18.96 -8.05 5.54
C PRO A 157 19.50 -6.86 4.72
N VAL A 158 20.08 -7.15 3.55
CA VAL A 158 20.68 -6.16 2.66
C VAL A 158 19.91 -6.13 1.35
N ASP A 159 19.58 -4.93 0.87
CA ASP A 159 18.94 -4.75 -0.44
C ASP A 159 19.97 -4.93 -1.57
N GLY A 160 19.80 -6.00 -2.33
CA GLY A 160 20.58 -6.32 -3.52
C GLY A 160 19.85 -5.94 -4.82
N SER A 161 18.60 -5.49 -4.74
CA SER A 161 17.85 -5.06 -5.90
C SER A 161 18.39 -3.74 -6.47
N LEU A 162 18.21 -3.55 -7.78
CA LEU A 162 18.67 -2.39 -8.53
C LEU A 162 17.56 -1.92 -9.46
N LEU A 163 17.31 -0.62 -9.47
CA LEU A 163 16.55 0.05 -10.53
C LEU A 163 17.54 0.39 -11.65
N ILE A 164 17.37 -0.25 -12.81
CA ILE A 164 18.23 -0.08 -13.97
C ILE A 164 17.50 0.81 -14.95
N VAL A 165 18.15 1.90 -15.33
CA VAL A 165 17.59 2.96 -16.18
C VAL A 165 18.39 3.07 -17.47
N GLY A 166 17.71 3.09 -18.61
CA GLY A 166 18.30 3.48 -19.89
C GLY A 166 18.02 4.95 -20.18
N ASN A 167 19.03 5.68 -20.65
CA ASN A 167 18.92 7.10 -20.95
C ASN A 167 19.17 7.43 -22.43
N ARG A 168 18.91 8.69 -22.81
CA ARG A 168 19.19 9.20 -24.16
C ARG A 168 20.68 9.34 -24.47
N ALA A 169 21.54 9.44 -23.46
CA ALA A 169 22.99 9.43 -23.65
C ALA A 169 23.55 8.04 -24.04
N GLY A 170 22.72 7.02 -24.21
CA GLY A 170 23.18 5.67 -24.58
C GLY A 170 23.85 4.92 -23.42
N SER A 171 23.53 5.32 -22.18
CA SER A 171 24.12 4.80 -20.96
C SER A 171 23.09 4.08 -20.09
N LEU A 172 23.54 3.04 -19.38
CA LEU A 172 22.79 2.40 -18.32
C LEU A 172 23.15 3.04 -16.98
N VAL A 173 22.16 3.45 -16.21
CA VAL A 173 22.31 3.97 -14.85
C VAL A 173 21.73 2.97 -13.87
N PHE A 174 22.53 2.55 -12.89
CA PHE A 174 22.15 1.63 -11.84
C PHE A 174 21.89 2.41 -10.56
N LEU A 175 20.67 2.32 -10.06
CA LEU A 175 20.18 3.02 -8.87
C LEU A 175 19.75 2.02 -7.80
N ARG A 176 19.94 2.37 -6.52
CA ARG A 176 19.43 1.58 -5.40
C ARG A 176 18.55 2.44 -4.50
N TYR A 177 17.39 1.93 -4.12
CA TYR A 177 16.51 2.64 -3.20
C TYR A 177 17.03 2.52 -1.76
N ARG A 178 17.18 3.66 -1.06
CA ARG A 178 17.55 3.70 0.35
C ARG A 178 16.44 4.44 1.11
N PRO A 179 15.75 3.81 2.08
CA PRO A 179 14.62 4.43 2.78
C PRO A 179 14.91 5.79 3.46
N ASN A 180 16.18 6.13 3.70
CA ASN A 180 16.61 7.35 4.39
C ASN A 180 17.25 8.41 3.47
N GLU A 181 17.79 7.98 2.30
CA GLU A 181 18.52 8.84 1.35
C GLU A 181 17.78 8.95 0.01
N THR A 182 16.55 8.44 -0.04
CA THR A 182 15.67 8.29 -1.21
C THR A 182 16.23 7.36 -2.29
N VAL A 183 17.33 7.70 -2.97
CA VAL A 183 17.96 6.89 -4.02
C VAL A 183 19.47 7.08 -3.97
N GLN A 184 20.22 6.00 -4.14
CA GLN A 184 21.68 5.96 -4.26
C GLN A 184 22.06 5.69 -5.71
N HIS A 185 22.94 6.51 -6.28
CA HIS A 185 23.62 6.20 -7.55
C HIS A 185 24.70 5.15 -7.30
N VAL A 186 24.65 4.03 -8.02
CA VAL A 186 25.59 2.92 -7.86
C VAL A 186 26.66 2.92 -8.96
N LEU A 187 26.23 3.03 -10.23
CA LEU A 187 27.12 2.99 -11.38
C LEU A 187 26.42 3.58 -12.61
N THR A 188 27.16 4.30 -13.46
CA THR A 188 26.73 4.62 -14.83
C THR A 188 27.69 3.97 -15.81
N VAL A 189 27.17 3.27 -16.81
CA VAL A 189 27.98 2.63 -17.85
C VAL A 189 27.52 3.11 -19.24
N PRO A 190 28.38 3.80 -20.01
CA PRO A 190 28.09 4.08 -21.41
C PRO A 190 28.18 2.78 -22.20
N VAL A 191 27.09 2.42 -22.88
CA VAL A 191 26.99 1.12 -23.58
C VAL A 191 26.80 1.27 -25.09
N MET A 192 26.22 2.37 -25.54
CA MET A 192 25.92 2.66 -26.94
C MET A 192 26.05 4.16 -27.21
N GLU A 193 26.27 4.54 -28.47
CA GLU A 193 26.22 5.96 -28.87
C GLU A 193 24.80 6.44 -29.16
N ALA A 194 23.89 5.50 -29.49
CA ALA A 194 22.48 5.77 -29.75
C ALA A 194 21.64 5.70 -28.47
N TRP A 195 20.47 6.34 -28.49
CA TRP A 195 19.55 6.38 -27.36
C TRP A 195 19.08 4.97 -27.01
N LEU A 196 19.09 4.63 -25.72
CA LEU A 196 18.46 3.39 -25.27
C LEU A 196 16.94 3.53 -25.37
N THR A 197 16.27 2.47 -25.79
CA THR A 197 14.80 2.43 -25.94
C THR A 197 14.15 1.40 -25.02
N HIS A 198 14.87 0.31 -24.72
CA HIS A 198 14.39 -0.76 -23.85
C HIS A 198 15.54 -1.30 -23.01
N VAL A 199 15.24 -1.68 -21.76
CA VAL A 199 16.16 -2.38 -20.86
C VAL A 199 15.38 -3.50 -20.18
N SER A 200 15.99 -4.68 -20.06
CA SER A 200 15.42 -5.81 -19.34
C SER A 200 16.50 -6.52 -18.53
N CYS A 201 16.16 -6.97 -17.32
CA CYS A 201 17.06 -7.66 -16.41
C CYS A 201 16.54 -9.06 -16.09
N SER A 202 17.42 -10.05 -16.12
CA SER A 202 17.11 -11.40 -15.65
C SER A 202 17.23 -11.52 -14.13
N SER A 203 16.65 -12.55 -13.52
CA SER A 203 16.85 -12.80 -12.09
C SER A 203 18.30 -13.12 -11.76
N TRP A 204 18.68 -12.82 -10.52
CA TRP A 204 20.00 -13.14 -10.01
C TRP A 204 20.21 -14.66 -9.85
N THR A 205 21.42 -15.12 -10.20
CA THR A 205 21.90 -16.46 -9.89
C THR A 205 23.10 -16.39 -8.95
N PRO A 206 23.14 -17.21 -7.89
CA PRO A 206 24.33 -17.30 -7.05
C PRO A 206 25.45 -17.97 -7.84
N ILE A 207 26.65 -17.38 -7.81
CA ILE A 207 27.86 -18.02 -8.32
C ILE A 207 28.43 -18.86 -7.18
N LYS A 208 28.65 -20.17 -7.42
CA LYS A 208 29.33 -21.03 -6.43
C LYS A 208 30.73 -20.47 -6.18
N PRO A 209 31.17 -20.30 -4.92
CA PRO A 209 32.51 -19.83 -4.63
C PRO A 209 33.53 -20.78 -5.27
N GLY A 210 34.47 -20.22 -6.03
CA GLY A 210 35.61 -20.99 -6.53
C GLY A 210 36.38 -21.59 -5.35
N THR A 211 37.01 -22.74 -5.55
CA THR A 211 37.77 -23.56 -4.58
C THR A 211 39.00 -22.87 -3.94
N CYS A 212 39.05 -21.53 -3.88
CA CYS A 212 40.06 -20.79 -3.13
C CYS A 212 39.53 -20.46 -1.74
N LEU A 213 40.08 -21.13 -0.73
CA LEU A 213 39.79 -21.01 0.71
C LEU A 213 40.07 -19.61 1.32
N LEU A 214 40.36 -18.58 0.51
CA LEU A 214 40.85 -17.27 0.97
C LEU A 214 40.00 -16.06 0.55
N ASP A 215 38.98 -16.21 -0.31
CA ASP A 215 38.13 -15.09 -0.73
C ASP A 215 36.69 -15.28 -0.23
N ILE A 216 36.35 -14.68 0.93
CA ILE A 216 35.01 -14.74 1.56
C ILE A 216 34.06 -13.76 0.85
N ARG A 217 33.96 -13.85 -0.48
CA ARG A 217 33.06 -13.02 -1.29
C ARG A 217 31.93 -13.87 -1.82
N PHE A 218 30.69 -13.51 -1.45
CA PHE A 218 29.49 -14.13 -1.99
C PHE A 218 29.04 -13.35 -3.22
N LEU A 219 28.81 -14.04 -4.33
CA LEU A 219 28.60 -13.41 -5.63
C LEU A 219 27.21 -13.79 -6.18
N GLY A 220 26.49 -12.78 -6.66
CA GLY A 220 25.29 -12.95 -7.47
C GLY A 220 25.54 -12.40 -8.88
N GLU A 221 25.07 -13.09 -9.92
CA GLU A 221 25.14 -12.63 -11.30
C GLU A 221 23.74 -12.40 -11.90
N ALA A 222 23.61 -11.38 -12.73
CA ALA A 222 22.43 -11.13 -13.56
C ALA A 222 22.86 -10.73 -14.97
N LEU A 223 22.00 -10.97 -15.95
CA LEU A 223 22.17 -10.49 -17.31
C LEU A 223 21.24 -9.31 -17.56
N VAL A 224 21.79 -8.22 -18.09
CA VAL A 224 21.06 -7.02 -18.50
C VAL A 224 21.10 -6.96 -20.03
N ALA A 225 19.92 -6.94 -20.65
CA ALA A 225 19.77 -6.73 -22.08
C ALA A 225 19.24 -5.32 -22.33
N TYR A 226 19.68 -4.70 -23.41
CA TYR A 226 19.28 -3.35 -23.78
C TYR A 226 19.26 -3.17 -25.30
N ALA A 227 18.36 -2.31 -25.77
CA ALA A 227 18.16 -2.04 -27.18
C ALA A 227 18.29 -0.54 -27.48
N ALA A 228 18.92 -0.20 -28.60
CA ALA A 228 19.05 1.19 -29.06
C ALA A 228 18.00 1.57 -30.11
N ALA A 229 17.85 2.88 -30.33
CA ALA A 229 16.96 3.45 -31.33
C ALA A 229 17.30 3.02 -32.79
N ASP A 230 18.54 2.58 -33.04
CA ASP A 230 18.98 2.05 -34.34
C ASP A 230 18.57 0.57 -34.59
N GLY A 231 17.90 -0.05 -33.62
CA GLY A 231 17.45 -1.44 -33.69
C GLY A 231 18.46 -2.47 -33.21
N SER A 232 19.65 -2.05 -32.78
CA SER A 232 20.66 -2.96 -32.22
C SER A 232 20.27 -3.45 -30.84
N VAL A 233 20.65 -4.68 -30.52
CA VAL A 233 20.39 -5.33 -29.22
C VAL A 233 21.70 -5.89 -28.69
N GLN A 234 22.01 -5.56 -27.46
CA GLN A 234 23.19 -6.06 -26.76
C GLN A 234 22.81 -6.56 -25.37
N ARG A 235 23.69 -7.37 -24.79
CA ARG A 235 23.60 -7.75 -23.38
C ARG A 235 24.92 -7.54 -22.68
N SER A 236 24.87 -7.39 -21.37
CA SER A 236 26.04 -7.44 -20.50
C SER A 236 25.74 -8.26 -19.27
N LYS A 237 26.78 -8.88 -18.71
CA LYS A 237 26.70 -9.55 -17.42
C LYS A 237 27.02 -8.55 -16.33
N VAL A 238 26.24 -8.58 -15.26
CA VAL A 238 26.40 -7.75 -14.07
C VAL A 238 26.59 -8.67 -12.89
N THR A 239 27.66 -8.44 -12.11
CA THR A 239 27.98 -9.24 -10.93
C THR A 239 27.95 -8.35 -9.70
N GLN A 240 27.31 -8.83 -8.65
CA GLN A 240 27.25 -8.15 -7.36
C GLN A 240 27.98 -8.99 -6.33
N SER A 241 28.96 -8.38 -5.65
CA SER A 241 29.71 -9.04 -4.58
C SER A 241 29.27 -8.52 -3.22
N PHE A 242 29.04 -9.45 -2.31
CA PHE A 242 28.78 -9.21 -0.90
C PHE A 242 29.96 -9.71 -0.07
N SER A 243 30.66 -8.79 0.60
CA SER A 243 31.70 -9.10 1.58
C SER A 243 31.18 -8.92 3.00
N ILE A 244 31.63 -9.80 3.90
CA ILE A 244 31.41 -9.72 5.34
C ILE A 244 32.75 -9.30 5.98
N GLU A 245 33.30 -8.17 5.56
CA GLU A 245 34.49 -7.62 6.23
C GLU A 245 34.07 -6.80 7.45
N ALA A 246 34.76 -6.99 8.58
CA ALA A 246 34.41 -6.39 9.88
C ALA A 246 34.62 -4.87 9.94
N ASP A 247 35.41 -4.28 9.03
CA ASP A 247 35.85 -2.88 9.07
C ASP A 247 35.10 -1.96 8.06
N SER A 248 34.37 -2.51 7.08
CA SER A 248 33.57 -1.70 6.15
C SER A 248 32.14 -1.56 6.65
N ASP A 249 31.83 -0.41 7.26
CA ASP A 249 30.47 -0.11 7.72
C ASP A 249 29.83 0.99 6.86
N PRO A 250 28.73 0.72 6.13
CA PRO A 250 27.95 -0.54 6.02
C PRO A 250 28.56 -1.59 5.08
N PRO A 251 28.10 -2.88 5.14
CA PRO A 251 28.55 -3.92 4.22
C PRO A 251 28.39 -3.47 2.76
N GLU A 252 29.51 -3.39 2.07
CA GLU A 252 29.58 -2.77 0.75
C GLU A 252 29.20 -3.81 -0.32
N LEU A 253 28.05 -3.60 -0.95
CA LEU A 253 27.69 -4.32 -2.16
C LEU A 253 28.35 -3.66 -3.36
N ARG A 254 29.41 -4.28 -3.87
CA ARG A 254 30.08 -3.81 -5.09
C ARG A 254 29.43 -4.40 -6.32
N LEU A 255 29.28 -3.57 -7.35
CA LEU A 255 28.71 -3.94 -8.64
C LEU A 255 29.82 -3.90 -9.69
N THR A 256 30.01 -4.99 -10.41
CA THR A 256 30.90 -5.04 -11.58
C THR A 256 30.07 -5.28 -12.84
N PHE A 257 30.52 -4.68 -13.94
CA PHE A 257 29.86 -4.76 -15.24
C PHE A 257 30.85 -5.32 -16.26
N ASP A 258 30.48 -6.40 -16.92
CA ASP A 258 31.30 -7.05 -17.94
C ASP A 258 31.08 -6.42 -19.31
N ALA A 259 32.02 -6.66 -20.24
CA ALA A 259 31.92 -6.21 -21.62
C ALA A 259 30.63 -6.70 -22.30
N SER A 260 30.09 -5.88 -23.20
CA SER A 260 28.85 -6.19 -23.89
C SER A 260 29.02 -7.25 -24.98
N GLU A 261 28.06 -8.17 -25.09
CA GLU A 261 27.91 -9.09 -26.21
C GLU A 261 26.83 -8.56 -27.15
N LYS A 262 27.17 -8.48 -28.44
CA LYS A 262 26.26 -8.05 -29.50
C LYS A 262 25.36 -9.20 -29.91
N ILE A 263 24.04 -9.03 -29.77
CA ILE A 263 23.03 -10.02 -30.15
C ILE A 263 22.45 -9.68 -31.53
N SER A 264 22.13 -8.41 -31.77
CA SER A 264 21.58 -7.93 -33.04
C SER A 264 22.32 -6.67 -33.48
N LEU A 265 22.71 -6.62 -34.75
CA LEU A 265 23.36 -5.47 -35.37
C LEU A 265 22.32 -4.36 -35.68
N PRO A 266 22.76 -3.10 -35.85
CA PRO A 266 21.88 -2.02 -36.28
C PRO A 266 21.23 -2.34 -37.63
N ASP A 267 19.90 -2.34 -37.68
CA ASP A 267 19.13 -2.60 -38.90
C ASP A 267 18.09 -1.51 -39.18
N LYS A 268 18.12 -0.41 -38.42
CA LYS A 268 17.20 0.73 -38.49
C LYS A 268 15.74 0.36 -38.24
N THR A 269 15.46 -0.83 -37.73
CA THR A 269 14.13 -1.23 -37.30
C THR A 269 14.05 -1.16 -35.78
N SER A 270 13.17 -0.30 -35.28
CA SER A 270 13.05 -0.10 -33.83
C SER A 270 12.60 -1.39 -33.13
N VAL A 271 13.21 -1.68 -32.00
CA VAL A 271 12.73 -2.74 -31.09
C VAL A 271 11.45 -2.25 -30.43
N THR A 272 10.44 -3.12 -30.39
CA THR A 272 9.09 -2.81 -29.87
C THR A 272 8.82 -3.44 -28.52
N ALA A 273 9.57 -4.48 -28.15
CA ALA A 273 9.55 -5.10 -26.83
C ALA A 273 10.85 -5.88 -26.61
N LEU A 274 11.28 -5.97 -25.35
CA LEU A 274 12.48 -6.67 -24.91
C LEU A 274 12.21 -7.28 -23.53
N SER A 275 12.35 -8.58 -23.38
CA SER A 275 12.11 -9.25 -22.10
C SER A 275 12.94 -10.52 -21.93
N TRP A 276 13.46 -10.75 -20.72
CA TRP A 276 14.02 -12.03 -20.32
C TRP A 276 12.91 -13.00 -19.89
N VAL A 277 12.93 -14.19 -20.49
CA VAL A 277 12.07 -15.31 -20.14
C VAL A 277 12.87 -16.33 -19.34
N GLU A 278 12.36 -16.68 -18.17
CA GLU A 278 12.95 -17.68 -17.28
C GLU A 278 12.24 -19.01 -17.43
N ILE A 279 12.98 -19.99 -17.91
CA ILE A 279 12.55 -21.38 -18.04
C ILE A 279 12.95 -22.10 -16.73
N PRO A 280 12.18 -23.12 -16.28
CA PRO A 280 12.56 -23.97 -15.16
C PRO A 280 14.03 -24.42 -15.19
N HIS A 281 14.59 -24.62 -14.00
CA HIS A 281 16.03 -24.89 -13.81
C HIS A 281 16.96 -23.73 -14.21
N LYS A 282 16.47 -22.48 -14.07
CA LYS A 282 17.27 -21.24 -14.22
C LYS A 282 17.86 -21.05 -15.62
N ARG A 283 17.19 -21.58 -16.65
CA ARG A 283 17.55 -21.35 -18.05
C ARG A 283 16.92 -20.03 -18.50
N ARG A 284 17.64 -19.24 -19.30
CA ARG A 284 17.22 -17.89 -19.69
C ARG A 284 17.17 -17.77 -21.21
N VAL A 285 16.07 -17.25 -21.73
CA VAL A 285 15.91 -16.89 -23.14
C VAL A 285 15.59 -15.41 -23.23
N LEU A 286 16.33 -14.68 -24.04
CA LEU A 286 16.01 -13.29 -24.35
C LEU A 286 15.00 -13.26 -25.50
N VAL A 287 13.88 -12.58 -25.31
CA VAL A 287 12.86 -12.38 -26.34
C VAL A 287 12.85 -10.90 -26.70
N TYR A 288 12.97 -10.59 -27.98
CA TYR A 288 12.79 -9.21 -28.47
C TYR A 288 11.96 -9.17 -29.75
N CYS A 289 11.16 -8.11 -29.89
CA CYS A 289 10.23 -7.95 -31.00
C CYS A 289 10.61 -6.76 -31.87
N LYS A 290 10.49 -6.92 -33.18
CA LYS A 290 10.55 -5.85 -34.18
C LYS A 290 9.26 -5.92 -35.01
N PRO A 291 8.86 -4.85 -35.73
CA PRO A 291 7.62 -4.87 -36.50
C PRO A 291 7.50 -6.12 -37.40
N GLY A 292 6.49 -6.98 -37.15
CA GLY A 292 6.26 -8.21 -37.91
C GLY A 292 7.11 -9.43 -37.55
N LYS A 293 8.06 -9.32 -36.60
CA LYS A 293 8.98 -10.42 -36.25
C LYS A 293 9.25 -10.51 -34.75
N VAL A 294 9.37 -11.74 -34.26
CA VAL A 294 9.86 -12.05 -32.92
C VAL A 294 11.18 -12.79 -33.03
N PHE A 295 12.11 -12.43 -32.15
CA PHE A 295 13.44 -13.02 -32.06
C PHE A 295 13.63 -13.64 -30.69
N LEU A 296 14.23 -14.82 -30.67
CA LEU A 296 14.61 -15.55 -29.48
C LEU A 296 16.12 -15.67 -29.46
N TRP A 297 16.75 -15.39 -28.33
CA TRP A 297 18.19 -15.57 -28.18
C TRP A 297 18.52 -16.35 -26.92
N CYS A 298 19.44 -17.29 -27.06
CA CYS A 298 19.89 -18.17 -25.99
C CYS A 298 21.42 -18.25 -26.03
N HIS A 299 22.07 -18.19 -24.88
CA HIS A 299 23.53 -18.27 -24.81
C HIS A 299 24.02 -19.71 -25.03
N SER A 300 25.24 -19.91 -25.53
CA SER A 300 25.79 -21.26 -25.76
C SER A 300 25.99 -22.05 -24.46
N SER A 301 26.15 -21.38 -23.31
CA SER A 301 26.28 -22.03 -22.01
C SER A 301 24.95 -22.32 -21.32
N SER A 302 23.82 -21.79 -21.82
CA SER A 302 22.53 -22.22 -21.31
C SER A 302 22.27 -23.63 -21.81
N ASN A 303 22.17 -24.60 -20.88
CA ASN A 303 21.89 -26.02 -21.12
C ASN A 303 20.48 -26.27 -21.73
N LEU A 304 20.04 -25.45 -22.68
CA LEU A 304 18.82 -25.57 -23.47
C LEU A 304 19.07 -26.48 -24.68
N GLY A 305 18.01 -27.03 -25.27
CA GLY A 305 18.10 -27.87 -26.47
C GLY A 305 18.59 -27.13 -27.73
N TRP A 306 18.73 -25.81 -27.65
CA TRP A 306 19.15 -24.92 -28.73
C TRP A 306 19.97 -23.75 -28.17
N SER A 307 20.76 -23.08 -29.02
CA SER A 307 21.48 -21.85 -28.68
C SER A 307 21.61 -20.92 -29.88
N GLY A 308 21.97 -19.66 -29.64
CA GLY A 308 22.07 -18.63 -30.69
C GLY A 308 20.78 -17.82 -30.85
N SER A 309 20.61 -17.21 -32.03
CA SER A 309 19.48 -16.33 -32.35
C SER A 309 18.53 -17.02 -33.34
N LEU A 310 17.25 -17.09 -33.00
CA LEU A 310 16.16 -17.58 -33.86
C LEU A 310 15.21 -16.42 -34.17
N SER A 311 14.59 -16.44 -35.36
CA SER A 311 13.66 -15.39 -35.78
C SER A 311 12.41 -15.99 -36.43
N TYR A 312 11.24 -15.51 -36.03
CA TYR A 312 9.95 -15.95 -36.56
C TYR A 312 9.13 -14.77 -37.07
N ARG A 313 8.46 -14.95 -38.21
CA ARG A 313 7.55 -13.96 -38.79
C ARG A 313 6.15 -14.13 -38.21
N LEU A 314 5.58 -13.04 -37.73
CA LEU A 314 4.22 -13.01 -37.20
C LEU A 314 3.20 -12.96 -38.35
N LYS A 315 2.14 -13.77 -38.24
CA LYS A 315 1.03 -13.82 -39.21
C LYS A 315 -0.17 -13.05 -38.68
N THR A 316 -0.75 -12.17 -39.48
CA THR A 316 -1.96 -11.41 -39.09
C THR A 316 -3.13 -12.36 -38.82
N GLN A 317 -3.77 -12.25 -37.65
CA GLN A 317 -4.87 -13.12 -37.20
C GLN A 317 -6.26 -12.70 -37.70
N LYS A 318 -6.38 -11.57 -38.41
CA LYS A 318 -7.62 -11.08 -39.08
C LYS A 318 -8.86 -11.00 -38.14
N LEU A 319 -8.69 -10.45 -36.94
CA LEU A 319 -9.78 -10.29 -35.96
C LEU A 319 -10.70 -9.11 -36.24
N SER A 320 -10.14 -8.03 -36.80
CA SER A 320 -10.84 -6.79 -37.15
C SER A 320 -10.19 -6.17 -38.38
N VAL A 321 -10.79 -5.12 -38.93
CA VAL A 321 -10.19 -4.32 -40.02
C VAL A 321 -8.83 -3.74 -39.61
N GLY A 322 -8.62 -3.46 -38.32
CA GLY A 322 -7.37 -2.95 -37.77
C GLY A 322 -6.29 -4.00 -37.49
N SER A 323 -6.55 -5.28 -37.75
CA SER A 323 -5.60 -6.36 -37.43
C SER A 323 -4.32 -6.27 -38.27
N SER A 324 -3.17 -6.30 -37.60
CA SER A 324 -1.87 -6.20 -38.26
C SER A 324 -0.77 -6.87 -37.44
N SER A 325 0.09 -7.66 -38.10
CA SER A 325 1.28 -8.23 -37.47
C SER A 325 2.39 -7.20 -37.19
N LEU A 326 2.25 -5.96 -37.66
CA LEU A 326 3.24 -4.90 -37.46
C LEU A 326 3.07 -4.13 -36.14
N HIS A 327 1.97 -4.39 -35.43
CA HIS A 327 1.71 -3.78 -34.13
C HIS A 327 2.79 -4.16 -33.11
N PRO A 328 3.11 -3.28 -32.15
CA PRO A 328 4.03 -3.58 -31.07
C PRO A 328 3.46 -4.66 -30.15
N ALA A 329 4.35 -5.35 -29.45
CA ALA A 329 3.95 -6.34 -28.47
C ALA A 329 3.50 -5.69 -27.16
N SER A 330 2.30 -6.04 -26.69
CA SER A 330 1.72 -5.58 -25.43
C SER A 330 1.93 -6.57 -24.28
N GLY A 331 2.40 -7.79 -24.56
CA GLY A 331 2.71 -8.80 -23.54
C GLY A 331 3.56 -9.95 -24.08
N ILE A 332 4.51 -10.40 -23.28
CA ILE A 332 5.36 -11.58 -23.52
C ILE A 332 5.26 -12.47 -22.29
N GLN A 333 4.66 -13.65 -22.41
CA GLN A 333 4.41 -14.55 -21.29
C GLN A 333 4.83 -15.98 -21.61
N TYR A 334 5.56 -16.60 -20.69
CA TYR A 334 5.96 -18.00 -20.81
C TYR A 334 5.14 -18.87 -19.84
N ILE A 335 4.52 -19.91 -20.39
CA ILE A 335 3.70 -20.88 -19.67
C ILE A 335 4.51 -22.16 -19.50
N ALA A 336 5.08 -22.32 -18.30
CA ALA A 336 6.01 -23.42 -18.01
C ALA A 336 5.35 -24.81 -18.16
N ARG A 337 4.08 -24.95 -17.77
CA ARG A 337 3.35 -26.23 -17.79
C ARG A 337 3.28 -26.88 -19.19
N GLN A 338 3.14 -26.06 -20.22
CA GLN A 338 3.02 -26.52 -21.61
C GLN A 338 4.25 -26.16 -22.47
N ASP A 339 5.28 -25.57 -21.86
CA ASP A 339 6.47 -25.03 -22.53
C ASP A 339 6.14 -24.10 -23.72
N LEU A 340 5.22 -23.15 -23.49
CA LEU A 340 4.73 -22.21 -24.50
C LEU A 340 5.18 -20.79 -24.23
N LEU A 341 5.63 -20.08 -25.27
CA LEU A 341 5.79 -18.63 -25.25
C LEU A 341 4.64 -17.97 -26.00
N ILE A 342 3.87 -17.15 -25.30
CA ILE A 342 2.73 -16.42 -25.83
C ILE A 342 3.12 -14.94 -25.97
N LEU A 343 3.01 -14.45 -27.18
CA LEU A 343 3.20 -13.04 -27.54
C LEU A 343 1.83 -12.43 -27.88
N THR A 344 1.49 -11.31 -27.25
CA THR A 344 0.27 -10.54 -27.55
C THR A 344 0.64 -9.23 -28.21
N LEU A 345 -0.05 -8.87 -29.29
CA LEU A 345 0.10 -7.58 -29.97
C LEU A 345 -0.97 -6.58 -29.54
N PHE A 346 -0.71 -5.30 -29.85
CA PHE A 346 -1.58 -4.18 -29.50
C PHE A 346 -3.01 -4.25 -30.06
N ASP A 347 -3.23 -4.98 -31.16
CA ASP A 347 -4.57 -5.24 -31.72
C ASP A 347 -5.34 -6.38 -31.03
N GLY A 348 -4.77 -6.93 -29.95
CA GLY A 348 -5.34 -8.05 -29.18
C GLY A 348 -5.10 -9.42 -29.82
N SER A 349 -4.25 -9.52 -30.85
CA SER A 349 -3.89 -10.82 -31.44
C SER A 349 -2.83 -11.56 -30.64
N PHE A 350 -2.97 -12.89 -30.58
CA PHE A 350 -2.10 -13.80 -29.83
C PHE A 350 -1.27 -14.66 -30.78
N HIS A 351 -0.02 -14.89 -30.43
CA HIS A 351 0.94 -15.69 -31.17
C HIS A 351 1.65 -16.67 -30.23
N VAL A 352 1.61 -17.95 -30.57
CA VAL A 352 2.17 -19.03 -29.74
C VAL A 352 3.42 -19.61 -30.39
N ILE A 353 4.51 -19.67 -29.63
CA ILE A 353 5.72 -20.44 -29.93
C ILE A 353 5.75 -21.65 -28.97
N TYR A 354 5.87 -22.84 -29.53
CA TYR A 354 5.88 -24.12 -28.81
C TYR A 354 7.31 -24.59 -28.53
N ASN A 355 7.48 -25.41 -27.48
CA ASN A 355 8.72 -26.13 -27.17
C ASN A 355 9.93 -25.20 -26.96
N LEU A 356 9.76 -24.13 -26.17
CA LEU A 356 10.80 -23.13 -25.94
C LEU A 356 12.06 -23.72 -25.29
N SER A 357 11.89 -24.72 -24.42
CA SER A 357 12.99 -25.37 -23.69
C SER A 357 13.81 -26.35 -24.57
N GLY A 358 13.17 -26.90 -25.60
CA GLY A 358 13.73 -27.89 -26.54
C GLY A 358 14.16 -27.27 -27.87
N GLU A 359 13.28 -27.30 -28.87
CA GLU A 359 13.48 -26.67 -30.18
C GLU A 359 12.25 -25.80 -30.49
N PRO A 360 12.38 -24.45 -30.42
CA PRO A 360 11.23 -23.58 -30.55
C PRO A 360 10.62 -23.64 -31.95
N THR A 361 9.30 -23.72 -32.04
CA THR A 361 8.59 -23.71 -33.32
C THR A 361 7.28 -22.93 -33.25
N MET A 362 6.90 -22.31 -34.37
CA MET A 362 5.58 -21.67 -34.55
C MET A 362 4.54 -22.62 -35.15
N THR A 363 4.96 -23.82 -35.58
CA THR A 363 4.02 -24.83 -36.10
C THR A 363 3.40 -25.56 -34.92
N PRO A 364 2.06 -25.64 -34.83
CA PRO A 364 1.43 -26.42 -33.78
C PRO A 364 1.85 -27.90 -33.90
N PRO A 365 2.03 -28.60 -32.78
CA PRO A 365 2.23 -30.06 -32.77
C PRO A 365 1.14 -30.77 -33.58
N MET A 366 1.50 -31.86 -34.28
CA MET A 366 0.55 -32.73 -35.00
C MET A 366 -0.30 -33.49 -33.98
N ASN A 367 -1.35 -32.84 -33.47
CA ASN A 367 -2.53 -33.34 -32.75
C ASN A 367 -3.43 -32.13 -32.43
N ASP A 368 -4.68 -32.36 -32.03
CA ASP A 368 -5.69 -31.31 -31.78
C ASP A 368 -5.30 -30.40 -30.59
N THR A 369 -4.30 -29.54 -30.78
CA THR A 369 -3.80 -28.66 -29.74
C THR A 369 -4.87 -27.63 -29.39
N LEU A 370 -5.22 -27.61 -28.11
CA LEU A 370 -6.21 -26.68 -27.56
C LEU A 370 -5.73 -25.24 -27.66
N VAL A 371 -4.41 -25.03 -27.56
CA VAL A 371 -3.77 -23.71 -27.51
C VAL A 371 -3.09 -23.42 -28.85
N THR A 372 -3.71 -22.58 -29.68
CA THR A 372 -3.15 -22.08 -30.93
C THR A 372 -3.33 -20.57 -31.06
N SER A 373 -2.47 -19.92 -31.85
CA SER A 373 -2.55 -18.47 -32.13
C SER A 373 -3.95 -18.03 -32.58
N GLU A 374 -4.59 -18.82 -33.46
CA GLU A 374 -5.92 -18.52 -33.98
C GLU A 374 -7.02 -18.69 -32.91
N LYS A 375 -7.05 -19.84 -32.22
CA LYS A 375 -8.04 -20.12 -31.18
C LYS A 375 -7.98 -19.09 -30.03
N LEU A 376 -6.78 -18.75 -29.56
CA LEU A 376 -6.60 -17.74 -28.50
C LEU A 376 -7.04 -16.34 -28.95
N SER A 377 -6.67 -15.95 -30.16
CA SER A 377 -7.05 -14.66 -30.74
C SER A 377 -8.58 -14.53 -30.88
N GLN A 378 -9.25 -15.61 -31.32
CA GLN A 378 -10.71 -15.67 -31.41
C GLN A 378 -11.38 -15.63 -30.04
N ALA A 379 -10.83 -16.33 -29.04
CA ALA A 379 -11.34 -16.30 -27.66
C ALA A 379 -11.31 -14.89 -27.09
N VAL A 380 -10.19 -14.18 -27.24
CA VAL A 380 -10.03 -12.80 -26.76
C VAL A 380 -10.94 -11.84 -27.49
N ARG A 381 -11.11 -12.00 -28.81
CA ARG A 381 -12.10 -11.22 -29.57
C ARG A 381 -13.53 -11.47 -29.08
N SER A 382 -13.86 -12.72 -28.75
CA SER A 382 -15.16 -13.07 -28.21
C SER A 382 -15.42 -12.42 -26.85
N VAL A 383 -14.41 -12.43 -25.97
CA VAL A 383 -14.47 -11.70 -24.69
C VAL A 383 -14.66 -10.20 -24.91
N PHE A 384 -13.91 -9.60 -25.85
CA PHE A 384 -14.04 -8.18 -26.19
C PHE A 384 -15.45 -7.80 -26.64
N VAL A 385 -16.07 -8.60 -27.51
CA VAL A 385 -17.46 -8.40 -27.99
C VAL A 385 -18.49 -8.58 -26.86
N GLN A 386 -18.21 -9.41 -25.86
CA GLN A 386 -19.10 -9.61 -24.71
C GLN A 386 -19.01 -8.48 -23.68
N THR A 387 -17.82 -7.88 -23.53
CA THR A 387 -17.56 -6.88 -22.49
C THR A 387 -17.93 -5.48 -22.95
N GLU A 388 -17.60 -5.11 -24.19
CA GLU A 388 -17.95 -3.85 -24.82
C GLU A 388 -19.34 -3.91 -25.48
N ASN A 389 -20.05 -2.78 -25.56
CA ASN A 389 -21.36 -2.70 -26.22
C ASN A 389 -21.19 -2.28 -27.69
N ASP A 390 -22.06 -2.75 -28.58
CA ASP A 390 -22.15 -2.33 -29.99
C ASP A 390 -20.84 -2.45 -30.81
N VAL A 391 -20.10 -3.55 -30.62
CA VAL A 391 -18.84 -3.84 -31.33
C VAL A 391 -19.11 -4.38 -32.74
N ASP A 392 -18.49 -3.77 -33.74
CA ASP A 392 -18.47 -4.26 -35.13
C ASP A 392 -17.06 -4.68 -35.61
N SER A 393 -16.92 -5.05 -36.89
CA SER A 393 -15.63 -5.47 -37.46
C SER A 393 -14.60 -4.34 -37.60
N CYS A 394 -15.04 -3.08 -37.59
CA CYS A 394 -14.19 -1.89 -37.66
C CYS A 394 -13.59 -1.54 -36.29
N ASP A 395 -14.24 -1.96 -35.20
CA ASP A 395 -13.72 -1.84 -33.84
C ASP A 395 -12.55 -2.79 -33.61
N MET A 396 -11.38 -2.23 -33.37
CA MET A 396 -10.16 -2.92 -32.96
C MET A 396 -10.12 -3.05 -31.42
N ASN A 397 -9.74 -4.23 -30.94
CA ASN A 397 -9.46 -4.45 -29.52
C ASN A 397 -8.07 -3.90 -29.18
N ARG A 398 -7.99 -2.67 -28.67
CA ARG A 398 -6.72 -2.05 -28.30
C ARG A 398 -6.27 -2.59 -26.95
N VAL A 399 -5.26 -3.47 -26.92
CA VAL A 399 -4.69 -4.02 -25.70
C VAL A 399 -3.40 -3.27 -25.34
N THR A 400 -3.39 -2.57 -24.21
CA THR A 400 -2.23 -1.76 -23.77
C THR A 400 -1.25 -2.52 -22.88
N GLY A 401 -1.69 -3.59 -22.22
CA GLY A 401 -0.84 -4.44 -21.40
C GLY A 401 -1.51 -5.76 -21.05
N LEU A 402 -0.73 -6.85 -21.04
CA LEU A 402 -1.20 -8.20 -20.76
C LEU A 402 -0.19 -9.01 -19.96
N THR A 403 -0.67 -9.73 -18.94
CA THR A 403 0.13 -10.69 -18.17
C THR A 403 -0.68 -11.90 -17.74
N SER A 404 0.01 -12.97 -17.35
CA SER A 404 -0.64 -14.17 -16.81
C SER A 404 -1.08 -13.94 -15.35
N TYR A 405 -2.29 -14.38 -15.03
CA TYR A 405 -2.88 -14.25 -13.70
C TYR A 405 -2.59 -15.46 -12.81
N ASP A 406 -2.68 -16.68 -13.36
CA ASP A 406 -2.42 -17.93 -12.67
C ASP A 406 -1.08 -18.58 -13.06
N GLY A 407 -0.35 -18.03 -14.04
CA GLY A 407 0.84 -18.67 -14.60
C GLY A 407 0.52 -19.75 -15.63
N SER A 408 -0.75 -19.94 -15.99
CA SER A 408 -1.23 -20.93 -16.95
C SER A 408 -2.31 -20.35 -17.87
N SER A 409 -3.57 -20.75 -17.68
CA SER A 409 -4.69 -20.52 -18.62
C SER A 409 -5.41 -19.18 -18.47
N THR A 410 -5.20 -18.48 -17.36
CA THR A 410 -5.93 -17.28 -17.02
C THR A 410 -5.07 -16.05 -17.25
N PHE A 411 -5.57 -15.11 -18.03
CA PHE A 411 -4.88 -13.89 -18.38
C PHE A 411 -5.61 -12.68 -17.82
N ILE A 412 -4.81 -11.65 -17.51
CA ILE A 412 -5.29 -10.32 -17.15
C ILE A 412 -4.76 -9.30 -18.15
N TRP A 413 -5.64 -8.47 -18.68
CA TRP A 413 -5.27 -7.43 -19.62
C TRP A 413 -6.15 -6.20 -19.52
N VAL A 414 -5.63 -5.08 -20.03
CA VAL A 414 -6.38 -3.82 -20.17
C VAL A 414 -6.71 -3.63 -21.64
N GLN A 415 -7.97 -3.37 -21.93
CA GLN A 415 -8.45 -3.12 -23.29
C GLN A 415 -9.27 -1.84 -23.43
N GLU A 416 -9.29 -1.28 -24.63
CA GLU A 416 -10.19 -0.20 -25.05
C GLU A 416 -10.70 -0.49 -26.48
N ALA A 417 -11.95 -0.17 -26.77
CA ALA A 417 -12.46 -0.17 -28.14
C ALA A 417 -11.92 1.05 -28.92
N SER A 418 -11.27 0.79 -30.05
CA SER A 418 -10.72 1.83 -30.92
C SER A 418 -11.09 1.58 -32.37
N ARG A 419 -11.40 2.64 -33.13
CA ARG A 419 -11.62 2.59 -34.58
C ARG A 419 -10.48 3.33 -35.27
N PRO A 420 -9.44 2.64 -35.76
CA PRO A 420 -8.30 3.30 -36.40
C PRO A 420 -8.65 4.12 -37.65
N SER A 421 -9.79 3.81 -38.30
CA SER A 421 -10.34 4.58 -39.42
C SER A 421 -11.09 5.84 -39.01
N ASP A 422 -11.41 5.99 -37.73
CA ASP A 422 -12.07 7.17 -37.19
C ASP A 422 -11.01 8.14 -36.64
N PHE A 423 -10.87 9.29 -37.30
CA PHE A 423 -9.93 10.34 -36.92
C PHE A 423 -10.58 11.39 -36.01
N SER A 424 -11.78 11.14 -35.48
CA SER A 424 -12.40 12.04 -34.52
C SER A 424 -11.57 12.11 -33.24
N TYR A 425 -11.32 13.32 -32.78
CA TYR A 425 -10.56 13.54 -31.56
C TYR A 425 -11.41 13.14 -30.34
N LYS A 426 -10.90 12.17 -29.56
CA LYS A 426 -11.46 11.78 -28.27
C LYS A 426 -10.61 12.40 -27.17
N HIS A 427 -11.20 13.29 -26.38
CA HIS A 427 -10.53 13.86 -25.21
C HIS A 427 -10.18 12.77 -24.19
N ASP A 428 -9.07 12.94 -23.46
CA ASP A 428 -8.58 11.99 -22.46
C ASP A 428 -9.61 11.57 -21.42
N ALA A 429 -10.42 12.53 -20.94
CA ALA A 429 -11.47 12.26 -19.96
C ALA A 429 -12.57 11.31 -20.48
N LYS A 430 -12.64 11.07 -21.79
CA LYS A 430 -13.58 10.12 -22.42
C LYS A 430 -12.95 8.76 -22.70
N HIS A 431 -11.63 8.60 -22.55
CA HIS A 431 -11.00 7.29 -22.67
C HIS A 431 -11.43 6.41 -21.50
N ASN A 432 -12.10 5.30 -21.82
CA ASN A 432 -12.56 4.30 -20.87
C ASN A 432 -11.85 3.00 -21.21
N SER A 433 -11.01 2.52 -20.30
CA SER A 433 -10.34 1.23 -20.44
C SER A 433 -10.93 0.23 -19.46
N THR A 434 -11.12 -1.00 -19.93
CA THR A 434 -11.69 -2.10 -19.16
C THR A 434 -10.56 -3.05 -18.77
N LEU A 435 -10.40 -3.30 -17.46
CA LEU A 435 -9.51 -4.34 -16.95
C LEU A 435 -10.28 -5.67 -16.93
N LEU A 436 -9.75 -6.68 -17.60
CA LEU A 436 -10.38 -7.99 -17.72
C LEU A 436 -9.49 -9.09 -17.15
N VAL A 437 -10.14 -10.08 -16.53
CA VAL A 437 -9.52 -11.37 -16.19
C VAL A 437 -10.40 -12.45 -16.76
N SER A 438 -9.82 -13.32 -17.60
CA SER A 438 -10.52 -14.44 -18.21
C SER A 438 -9.60 -15.64 -18.35
N SER A 439 -10.17 -16.83 -18.12
CA SER A 439 -9.57 -18.07 -18.60
C SER A 439 -9.75 -18.14 -20.11
N LEU A 440 -8.68 -18.47 -20.84
CA LEU A 440 -8.68 -18.58 -22.30
C LEU A 440 -8.79 -20.03 -22.78
N TRP A 441 -8.47 -21.00 -21.92
CA TRP A 441 -8.67 -22.43 -22.17
C TRP A 441 -8.87 -23.17 -20.85
N ASN A 442 -9.47 -24.36 -20.90
CA ASN A 442 -9.64 -25.18 -19.71
C ASN A 442 -8.34 -25.92 -19.39
N ASP A 443 -7.74 -25.59 -18.24
CA ASP A 443 -6.61 -26.30 -17.68
C ASP A 443 -7.07 -27.17 -16.50
N ASN A 444 -7.47 -28.40 -16.82
CA ASN A 444 -7.99 -29.37 -15.85
C ASN A 444 -6.90 -30.31 -15.31
N ASP A 445 -5.62 -29.92 -15.41
CA ASP A 445 -4.52 -30.72 -14.84
C ASP A 445 -4.34 -30.42 -13.35
N ASP A 446 -5.12 -31.15 -12.56
CA ASP A 446 -5.13 -31.11 -11.11
C ASP A 446 -3.82 -31.66 -10.50
N ASP A 447 -3.18 -32.63 -11.17
CA ASP A 447 -1.89 -33.18 -10.74
C ASP A 447 -0.75 -32.18 -10.93
N ALA A 448 -0.71 -31.49 -12.07
CA ALA A 448 0.24 -30.41 -12.31
C ALA A 448 0.07 -29.28 -11.29
N LEU A 449 -1.18 -28.91 -10.95
CA LEU A 449 -1.44 -27.90 -9.92
C LEU A 449 -0.87 -28.29 -8.56
N VAL A 450 -1.05 -29.53 -8.13
CA VAL A 450 -0.50 -30.04 -6.85
C VAL A 450 1.03 -30.10 -6.88
N ASN A 451 1.63 -30.51 -8.00
CA ASN A 451 3.09 -30.56 -8.14
C ASN A 451 3.72 -29.16 -8.13
N GLU A 452 3.10 -28.18 -8.82
CA GLU A 452 3.49 -26.77 -8.76
C GLU A 452 3.36 -26.22 -7.36
N PHE A 453 2.28 -26.58 -6.65
CA PHE A 453 2.05 -26.18 -5.27
C PHE A 453 3.16 -26.69 -4.34
N GLN A 454 3.55 -27.96 -4.48
CA GLN A 454 4.68 -28.52 -3.75
C GLN A 454 6.01 -27.82 -4.11
N ALA A 455 6.26 -27.59 -5.41
CA ALA A 455 7.48 -26.91 -5.88
C ALA A 455 7.61 -25.48 -5.33
N VAL A 456 6.49 -24.75 -5.16
CA VAL A 456 6.49 -23.41 -4.56
C VAL A 456 6.89 -23.46 -3.09
N PHE A 457 6.44 -24.45 -2.32
CA PHE A 457 6.85 -24.58 -0.91
C PHE A 457 8.27 -25.08 -0.72
N ASP A 458 8.73 -25.99 -1.58
CA ASP A 458 10.07 -26.57 -1.51
C ASP A 458 11.14 -25.63 -2.07
N GLY A 459 10.80 -24.85 -3.10
CA GLY A 459 11.66 -23.83 -3.71
C GLY A 459 11.51 -22.44 -3.10
N ALA A 460 10.76 -22.32 -2.01
CA ALA A 460 10.49 -21.06 -1.33
C ALA A 460 11.78 -20.41 -0.83
N LYS A 461 12.23 -19.36 -1.53
CA LYS A 461 13.37 -18.54 -1.13
C LYS A 461 12.96 -17.12 -0.83
N ILE A 462 13.67 -16.48 0.10
CA ILE A 462 13.49 -15.06 0.39
C ILE A 462 14.17 -14.22 -0.70
N THR A 463 13.48 -14.11 -1.85
CA THR A 463 13.95 -13.38 -3.05
C THR A 463 13.22 -12.05 -3.24
N GLY A 464 12.59 -11.54 -2.18
CA GLY A 464 11.82 -10.29 -2.22
C GLY A 464 10.48 -10.40 -2.96
N LEU A 465 10.01 -11.61 -3.29
CA LEU A 465 8.65 -11.82 -3.78
C LEU A 465 7.66 -11.89 -2.61
N ALA A 466 6.47 -11.32 -2.79
CA ALA A 466 5.40 -11.45 -1.81
C ALA A 466 4.80 -12.87 -1.85
N PRO A 467 4.66 -13.58 -0.71
CA PRO A 467 3.87 -14.79 -0.56
C PRO A 467 2.53 -14.80 -1.27
N LEU A 468 1.76 -13.71 -1.20
CA LEU A 468 0.48 -13.62 -1.92
C LEU A 468 0.66 -13.72 -3.44
N HIS A 469 1.77 -13.23 -4.00
CA HIS A 469 2.08 -13.40 -5.42
C HIS A 469 2.36 -14.86 -5.78
N LEU A 470 3.10 -15.58 -4.91
CA LEU A 470 3.39 -17.01 -5.09
C LEU A 470 2.15 -17.90 -4.87
N LEU A 471 1.28 -17.53 -3.95
CA LEU A 471 0.09 -18.30 -3.57
C LEU A 471 -1.16 -17.97 -4.41
N ARG A 472 -1.16 -16.82 -5.10
CA ARG A 472 -2.27 -16.32 -5.92
C ARG A 472 -2.86 -17.37 -6.87
N PRO A 473 -2.07 -18.13 -7.67
CA PRO A 473 -2.63 -19.13 -8.58
C PRO A 473 -3.48 -20.18 -7.85
N PHE A 474 -2.99 -20.65 -6.70
CA PHE A 474 -3.68 -21.66 -5.91
C PHE A 474 -4.93 -21.09 -5.25
N PHE A 475 -4.87 -19.89 -4.67
CA PHE A 475 -6.06 -19.23 -4.14
C PHE A 475 -7.13 -19.04 -5.22
N PHE A 476 -6.74 -18.71 -6.44
CA PHE A 476 -7.67 -18.55 -7.54
C PHE A 476 -8.34 -19.87 -7.93
N HIS A 477 -7.58 -20.95 -8.15
CA HIS A 477 -8.15 -22.24 -8.55
C HIS A 477 -8.92 -22.94 -7.42
N LEU A 478 -8.51 -22.76 -6.17
CA LEU A 478 -9.16 -23.39 -5.00
C LEU A 478 -10.39 -22.62 -4.49
N GLN A 479 -10.74 -21.49 -5.11
CA GLN A 479 -12.05 -20.85 -4.89
C GLN A 479 -13.21 -21.70 -5.41
N ASP A 480 -12.96 -22.55 -6.41
CA ASP A 480 -13.91 -23.59 -6.81
C ASP A 480 -13.97 -24.66 -5.70
N ARG A 481 -15.12 -24.71 -5.02
CA ARG A 481 -15.36 -25.64 -3.91
C ARG A 481 -15.30 -27.10 -4.34
N THR A 482 -15.72 -27.42 -5.56
CA THR A 482 -15.74 -28.80 -6.05
C THR A 482 -14.31 -29.31 -6.20
N LYS A 483 -13.44 -28.49 -6.82
CA LYS A 483 -12.01 -28.74 -6.96
C LYS A 483 -11.28 -28.79 -5.62
N LEU A 484 -11.60 -27.86 -4.70
CA LEU A 484 -11.02 -27.86 -3.34
C LEU A 484 -11.34 -29.14 -2.58
N LEU A 485 -12.60 -29.61 -2.63
CA LEU A 485 -13.01 -30.84 -1.94
C LEU A 485 -12.33 -32.08 -2.53
N ALA A 486 -12.14 -32.13 -3.85
CA ALA A 486 -11.44 -33.22 -4.53
C ALA A 486 -9.95 -33.28 -4.17
N LEU A 487 -9.29 -32.12 -4.09
CA LEU A 487 -7.85 -32.01 -3.83
C LEU A 487 -7.49 -31.96 -2.34
N TYR A 488 -8.48 -31.80 -1.45
CA TYR A 488 -8.28 -31.56 -0.02
C TYR A 488 -7.28 -32.54 0.64
N PRO A 489 -7.38 -33.87 0.47
CA PRO A 489 -6.47 -34.80 1.16
C PRO A 489 -4.99 -34.56 0.80
N ARG A 490 -4.72 -34.27 -0.48
CA ARG A 490 -3.37 -34.00 -0.99
C ARG A 490 -2.86 -32.64 -0.52
N ILE A 491 -3.72 -31.62 -0.55
CA ILE A 491 -3.40 -30.28 -0.06
C ILE A 491 -3.07 -30.34 1.43
N LEU A 492 -3.90 -31.01 2.23
CA LEU A 492 -3.70 -31.14 3.67
C LEU A 492 -2.35 -31.80 3.99
N ASP A 493 -1.96 -32.82 3.24
CA ASP A 493 -0.66 -33.48 3.43
C ASP A 493 0.53 -32.56 3.09
N LEU A 494 0.40 -31.74 2.04
CA LEU A 494 1.40 -30.73 1.68
C LEU A 494 1.52 -29.60 2.71
N LEU A 495 0.42 -29.26 3.38
CA LEU A 495 0.41 -28.22 4.43
C LEU A 495 1.12 -28.68 5.70
N LYS A 496 1.15 -30.00 5.98
CA LYS A 496 1.80 -30.53 7.20
C LYS A 496 3.27 -30.11 7.23
N PRO A 497 3.72 -29.45 8.31
CA PRO A 497 5.08 -28.93 8.40
C PRO A 497 6.11 -30.05 8.51
N ARG A 498 7.24 -29.91 7.81
CA ARG A 498 8.43 -30.74 8.04
C ARG A 498 8.98 -30.53 9.46
N ASN A 499 9.70 -31.53 9.99
CA ASN A 499 10.20 -31.53 11.37
C ASN A 499 11.51 -30.74 11.56
N ASP A 500 12.08 -30.16 10.50
CA ASP A 500 13.36 -29.45 10.59
C ASP A 500 13.21 -28.13 11.36
N ASP A 501 13.92 -28.00 12.48
CA ASP A 501 13.91 -26.80 13.31
C ASP A 501 15.20 -25.99 13.18
N HIS A 502 15.20 -25.04 12.23
CA HIS A 502 16.32 -24.12 12.01
C HIS A 502 16.64 -23.24 13.22
N SER A 503 15.71 -23.03 14.15
CA SER A 503 15.95 -22.17 15.30
C SER A 503 17.01 -22.71 16.26
N LEU A 504 17.26 -24.03 16.21
CA LEU A 504 18.35 -24.67 16.95
C LEU A 504 19.74 -24.26 16.45
N LEU A 505 19.85 -23.86 15.18
CA LEU A 505 21.10 -23.43 14.55
C LEU A 505 21.44 -21.97 14.84
N VAL A 506 20.54 -21.20 15.47
CA VAL A 506 20.75 -19.78 15.76
C VAL A 506 21.82 -19.66 16.85
N ASN A 507 23.03 -19.26 16.46
CA ASN A 507 24.12 -18.96 17.37
C ASN A 507 24.44 -17.47 17.30
N VAL A 508 24.32 -16.79 18.44
CA VAL A 508 24.52 -15.33 18.55
C VAL A 508 25.72 -15.11 19.49
N PRO A 509 26.72 -14.31 19.12
CA PRO A 509 27.88 -14.07 19.98
C PRO A 509 27.47 -13.33 21.26
N THR A 510 28.09 -13.68 22.39
CA THR A 510 27.86 -13.00 23.67
C THR A 510 28.58 -11.66 23.72
N TRP A 511 27.89 -10.62 24.20
CA TRP A 511 28.45 -9.27 24.30
C TRP A 511 28.62 -8.84 25.75
N THR A 512 29.82 -8.38 26.10
CA THR A 512 30.20 -8.06 27.48
C THR A 512 30.29 -6.56 27.77
N SER A 513 30.30 -5.70 26.75
CA SER A 513 30.35 -4.25 26.89
C SER A 513 29.42 -3.53 25.90
N MET A 514 28.84 -2.40 26.33
CA MET A 514 27.96 -1.59 25.49
C MET A 514 28.80 -0.73 24.54
N MET A 515 28.97 -1.20 23.30
CA MET A 515 29.60 -0.43 22.22
C MET A 515 28.52 0.36 21.43
N PRO A 516 28.84 1.54 20.86
CA PRO A 516 27.90 2.30 20.02
C PRO A 516 27.30 1.43 18.89
N GLU A 517 28.14 0.55 18.34
CA GLU A 517 27.83 -0.32 17.20
C GLU A 517 27.00 -1.56 17.57
N LEU A 518 26.94 -1.91 18.85
CA LEU A 518 26.28 -3.12 19.35
C LEU A 518 24.79 -3.14 19.00
N ARG A 519 24.10 -1.99 19.14
CA ARG A 519 22.66 -1.91 18.85
C ARG A 519 22.36 -2.23 17.39
N ARG A 520 23.20 -1.77 16.46
CA ARG A 520 23.02 -2.03 15.02
C ARG A 520 23.29 -3.50 14.72
N ILE A 521 24.38 -4.07 15.23
CA ILE A 521 24.74 -5.48 15.03
C ILE A 521 23.64 -6.39 15.58
N PHE A 522 23.17 -6.12 16.81
CA PHE A 522 22.08 -6.85 17.44
C PHE A 522 20.80 -6.82 16.60
N ARG A 523 20.38 -5.62 16.14
CA ARG A 523 19.18 -5.47 15.28
C ARG A 523 19.34 -6.20 13.96
N THR A 524 20.51 -6.10 13.33
CA THR A 524 20.79 -6.73 12.04
C THR A 524 20.74 -8.25 12.17
N SER A 525 21.40 -8.80 13.20
CA SER A 525 21.36 -10.23 13.52
C SER A 525 19.93 -10.71 13.82
N LEU A 526 19.19 -9.96 14.64
CA LEU A 526 17.81 -10.30 14.98
C LEU A 526 16.89 -10.30 13.74
N VAL A 527 16.97 -9.28 12.89
CA VAL A 527 16.19 -9.20 11.65
C VAL A 527 16.57 -10.35 10.71
N GLN A 528 17.87 -10.64 10.57
CA GLN A 528 18.36 -11.74 9.76
C GLN A 528 17.80 -13.08 10.23
N HIS A 529 17.81 -13.37 11.53
CA HIS A 529 17.30 -14.63 12.06
C HIS A 529 15.76 -14.70 12.13
N LEU A 530 15.04 -13.58 12.18
CA LEU A 530 13.56 -13.57 12.18
C LEU A 530 12.96 -13.66 10.77
N PHE A 531 13.71 -13.25 9.75
CA PHE A 531 13.18 -13.10 8.39
C PHE A 531 14.02 -13.73 7.29
N GLY A 532 15.28 -14.09 7.55
CA GLY A 532 16.23 -14.64 6.58
C GLY A 532 16.17 -16.15 6.36
N TRP A 533 15.32 -16.90 7.09
CA TRP A 533 15.22 -18.36 6.92
C TRP A 533 14.13 -18.76 5.92
N ASP A 534 14.55 -19.45 4.86
CA ASP A 534 13.66 -20.02 3.83
C ASP A 534 12.60 -20.97 4.43
N VAL A 535 12.98 -21.78 5.43
CA VAL A 535 12.07 -22.68 6.14
C VAL A 535 10.96 -21.90 6.85
N LEU A 536 11.29 -20.79 7.53
CA LEU A 536 10.30 -19.96 8.22
C LEU A 536 9.36 -19.28 7.23
N PHE A 537 9.89 -18.84 6.08
CA PHE A 537 9.10 -18.28 4.99
C PHE A 537 8.11 -19.30 4.42
N SER A 538 8.56 -20.53 4.15
CA SER A 538 7.70 -21.63 3.70
C SER A 538 6.59 -21.95 4.71
N LEU A 539 6.89 -22.03 6.01
CA LEU A 539 5.89 -22.25 7.06
C LEU A 539 4.80 -21.17 7.08
N ARG A 540 5.17 -19.90 6.91
CA ARG A 540 4.21 -18.78 6.86
C ARG A 540 3.30 -18.86 5.63
N MET A 541 3.84 -19.29 4.49
CA MET A 541 3.03 -19.53 3.29
C MET A 541 2.04 -20.69 3.48
N ARG A 542 2.47 -21.78 4.10
CA ARG A 542 1.60 -22.93 4.45
C ARG A 542 0.49 -22.51 5.39
N LEU A 543 0.78 -21.72 6.43
CA LEU A 543 -0.23 -21.21 7.34
C LEU A 543 -1.28 -20.35 6.61
N SER A 544 -0.83 -19.42 5.76
CA SER A 544 -1.75 -18.59 4.96
C SER A 544 -2.64 -19.43 4.04
N MET A 545 -2.17 -20.56 3.54
CA MET A 545 -3.00 -21.47 2.76
C MET A 545 -3.94 -22.30 3.64
N ALA A 546 -3.48 -22.77 4.80
CA ALA A 546 -4.32 -23.48 5.75
C ALA A 546 -5.52 -22.62 6.19
N ASP A 547 -5.30 -21.33 6.48
CA ASP A 547 -6.35 -20.36 6.81
C ASP A 547 -7.34 -20.18 5.65
N PHE A 548 -6.84 -20.12 4.41
CA PHE A 548 -7.68 -20.05 3.22
C PHE A 548 -8.54 -21.30 3.08
N VAL A 549 -7.94 -22.50 3.12
CA VAL A 549 -8.67 -23.77 3.01
C VAL A 549 -9.72 -23.89 4.11
N TRP A 550 -9.35 -23.58 5.35
CA TRP A 550 -10.25 -23.57 6.51
C TRP A 550 -11.48 -22.68 6.28
N LYS A 551 -11.29 -21.50 5.66
CA LYS A 551 -12.38 -20.54 5.38
C LYS A 551 -13.30 -20.99 4.24
N TYR A 552 -12.77 -21.67 3.22
CA TYR A 552 -13.50 -21.94 1.97
C TYR A 552 -14.10 -23.35 1.85
N ILE A 553 -13.66 -24.31 2.65
CA ILE A 553 -14.05 -25.73 2.51
C ILE A 553 -15.52 -26.02 2.82
N GLY A 554 -16.14 -25.27 3.74
CA GLY A 554 -17.56 -25.37 4.10
C GLY A 554 -17.99 -26.66 4.84
N ASP A 555 -17.16 -27.71 4.87
CA ASP A 555 -17.38 -28.96 5.61
C ASP A 555 -16.76 -28.87 7.03
N GLU A 556 -17.59 -29.00 8.06
CA GLU A 556 -17.18 -28.87 9.47
C GLU A 556 -16.09 -29.87 9.88
N SER A 557 -16.15 -31.13 9.43
CA SER A 557 -15.17 -32.16 9.81
C SER A 557 -13.79 -31.84 9.23
N LYS A 558 -13.75 -31.48 7.94
CA LYS A 558 -12.51 -31.09 7.26
C LYS A 558 -11.98 -29.74 7.75
N GLN A 559 -12.87 -28.86 8.18
CA GLN A 559 -12.51 -27.59 8.80
C GLN A 559 -11.82 -27.79 10.15
N VAL A 560 -12.28 -28.74 10.97
CA VAL A 560 -11.60 -29.10 12.25
C VAL A 560 -10.21 -29.67 11.97
N GLU A 561 -10.08 -30.62 11.04
CA GLU A 561 -8.79 -31.22 10.67
C GLU A 561 -7.80 -30.17 10.13
N CYS A 562 -8.24 -29.29 9.23
CA CYS A 562 -7.43 -28.19 8.73
C CYS A 562 -7.06 -27.20 9.84
N GLY A 563 -7.97 -26.97 10.80
CA GLY A 563 -7.73 -26.14 11.98
C GLY A 563 -6.61 -26.71 12.86
N HIS A 564 -6.53 -28.03 13.03
CA HIS A 564 -5.42 -28.67 13.74
C HIS A 564 -4.07 -28.47 13.03
N VAL A 565 -4.04 -28.56 11.70
CA VAL A 565 -2.82 -28.31 10.91
C VAL A 565 -2.40 -26.84 10.98
N ALA A 566 -3.35 -25.90 10.88
CA ALA A 566 -3.07 -24.47 11.07
C ALA A 566 -2.47 -24.20 12.46
N GLN A 567 -3.08 -24.79 13.49
CA GLN A 567 -2.62 -24.67 14.87
C GLN A 567 -1.19 -25.23 15.08
N ASP A 568 -0.88 -26.39 14.48
CA ASP A 568 0.48 -26.93 14.53
C ASP A 568 1.49 -26.04 13.79
N LEU A 569 1.13 -25.55 12.60
CA LEU A 569 1.96 -24.64 11.80
C LEU A 569 2.32 -23.39 12.57
N LEU A 570 1.35 -22.77 13.23
CA LEU A 570 1.62 -21.55 13.95
C LEU A 570 2.33 -21.79 15.28
N ASN A 571 2.04 -22.86 16.02
CA ASN A 571 2.87 -23.26 17.17
C ASN A 571 4.33 -23.42 16.73
N LYS A 572 4.57 -24.08 15.59
CA LYS A 572 5.89 -24.24 14.99
C LYS A 572 6.53 -22.90 14.58
N ILE A 573 5.77 -21.93 14.08
CA ILE A 573 6.28 -20.59 13.76
C ILE A 573 6.59 -19.81 15.04
N SER A 574 5.69 -19.84 16.02
CA SER A 574 5.78 -19.08 17.27
C SER A 574 6.96 -19.53 18.11
N HIS A 575 7.15 -20.85 18.29
CA HIS A 575 8.26 -21.43 19.03
C HIS A 575 9.62 -21.01 18.45
N ARG A 576 9.75 -20.99 17.11
CA ARG A 576 11.01 -20.61 16.43
C ARG A 576 11.33 -19.13 16.57
N VAL A 577 10.32 -18.27 16.42
CA VAL A 577 10.46 -16.83 16.64
C VAL A 577 10.79 -16.56 18.11
N LEU A 578 10.08 -17.19 19.04
CA LEU A 578 10.32 -17.03 20.48
C LEU A 578 11.72 -17.49 20.87
N ARG A 579 12.18 -18.65 20.36
CA ARG A 579 13.55 -19.13 20.57
C ARG A 579 14.58 -18.14 20.08
N THR A 580 14.37 -17.58 18.89
CA THR A 580 15.27 -16.57 18.32
C THR A 580 15.34 -15.35 19.23
N ILE A 581 14.20 -14.84 19.71
CA ILE A 581 14.17 -13.70 20.65
C ILE A 581 14.88 -14.06 21.96
N ILE A 582 14.59 -15.22 22.56
CA ILE A 582 15.19 -15.66 23.82
C ILE A 582 16.72 -15.74 23.69
N ARG A 583 17.24 -16.38 22.64
CA ARG A 583 18.70 -16.49 22.42
C ARG A 583 19.36 -15.13 22.28
N HIS A 584 18.74 -14.20 21.55
CA HIS A 584 19.25 -12.83 21.44
C HIS A 584 19.21 -12.13 22.81
N LEU A 585 18.12 -12.24 23.56
CA LEU A 585 18.01 -11.64 24.90
C LEU A 585 19.07 -12.22 25.86
N THR A 586 19.32 -13.53 25.84
CA THR A 586 20.34 -14.18 26.66
C THR A 586 21.73 -13.58 26.44
N THR A 587 22.06 -13.16 25.22
CA THR A 587 23.38 -12.57 24.90
C THR A 587 23.56 -11.13 25.39
N VAL A 588 22.46 -10.40 25.65
CA VAL A 588 22.49 -8.98 26.04
C VAL A 588 21.93 -8.74 27.43
N VAL A 589 21.39 -9.76 28.12
CA VAL A 589 20.68 -9.61 29.39
C VAL A 589 21.49 -8.90 30.48
N THR A 590 22.82 -9.07 30.47
CA THR A 590 23.75 -8.40 31.40
C THR A 590 23.92 -6.90 31.13
N LEU A 591 23.50 -6.44 29.96
CA LEU A 591 23.55 -5.04 29.53
C LEU A 591 22.19 -4.33 29.68
N LEU A 592 21.14 -5.06 30.09
CA LEU A 592 19.78 -4.54 30.23
C LEU A 592 19.62 -3.76 31.55
N THR A 593 18.73 -2.77 31.53
CA THR A 593 18.35 -2.00 32.72
C THR A 593 17.21 -2.68 33.48
N PRO A 594 16.96 -2.35 34.76
CA PRO A 594 15.83 -2.90 35.51
C PRO A 594 14.46 -2.69 34.84
N ASN A 595 14.31 -1.62 34.05
CA ASN A 595 13.07 -1.31 33.31
C ASN A 595 12.80 -2.27 32.13
N ASP A 596 13.83 -2.98 31.67
CA ASP A 596 13.76 -3.89 30.52
C ASP A 596 13.32 -5.31 30.93
N ILE A 597 13.51 -5.64 32.21
CA ILE A 597 13.27 -6.97 32.80
C ILE A 597 11.81 -7.43 32.66
N PRO A 598 10.78 -6.58 32.83
CA PRO A 598 9.39 -7.01 32.63
C PRO A 598 9.14 -7.59 31.24
N PHE A 599 9.79 -7.07 30.20
CA PHE A 599 9.69 -7.64 28.85
C PHE A 599 10.40 -8.99 28.74
N VAL A 600 11.62 -9.11 29.30
CA VAL A 600 12.38 -10.37 29.33
C VAL A 600 11.57 -11.47 30.01
N LEU A 601 11.02 -11.18 31.18
CA LEU A 601 10.19 -12.11 31.94
C LEU A 601 8.92 -12.50 31.17
N ARG A 602 8.33 -11.62 30.38
CA ARG A 602 7.19 -11.96 29.51
C ARG A 602 7.57 -12.96 28.41
N MET A 603 8.77 -12.84 27.83
CA MET A 603 9.27 -13.84 26.87
C MET A 603 9.51 -15.18 27.56
N VAL A 604 10.03 -15.18 28.79
CA VAL A 604 10.18 -16.39 29.61
C VAL A 604 8.82 -17.04 29.86
N VAL A 605 7.83 -16.30 30.36
CA VAL A 605 6.47 -16.84 30.63
C VAL A 605 5.88 -17.50 29.38
N GLN A 606 6.06 -16.88 28.21
CA GLN A 606 5.58 -17.45 26.96
C GLN A 606 6.26 -18.78 26.59
N SER A 607 7.55 -18.96 26.93
CA SER A 607 8.28 -20.20 26.70
C SER A 607 7.92 -21.33 27.67
N LEU A 608 7.19 -21.01 28.73
CA LEU A 608 6.72 -21.94 29.75
C LEU A 608 5.23 -22.28 29.60
N LEU A 609 4.58 -21.80 28.53
CA LEU A 609 3.16 -22.08 28.28
C LEU A 609 2.94 -23.56 27.92
N PRO A 610 1.80 -24.15 28.31
CA PRO A 610 1.46 -25.53 27.96
C PRO A 610 1.45 -25.73 26.44
N GLY A 611 2.31 -26.64 25.95
CA GLY A 611 2.52 -26.92 24.53
C GLY A 611 3.85 -26.42 23.97
N SER A 612 4.64 -25.68 24.75
CA SER A 612 6.02 -25.34 24.39
C SER A 612 6.95 -26.57 24.45
N PRO A 613 7.91 -26.70 23.52
CA PRO A 613 8.93 -27.75 23.54
C PRO A 613 9.82 -27.69 24.80
N GLU A 614 10.22 -28.85 25.33
CA GLU A 614 11.03 -28.94 26.56
C GLU A 614 12.36 -28.19 26.46
N ASP A 615 12.99 -28.22 25.29
CA ASP A 615 14.23 -27.51 25.00
C ASP A 615 14.04 -25.98 24.99
N LEU A 616 12.91 -25.48 24.47
CA LEU A 616 12.55 -24.06 24.53
C LEU A 616 12.26 -23.61 25.96
N SER A 617 11.53 -24.40 26.73
CA SER A 617 11.28 -24.12 28.15
C SER A 617 12.57 -24.14 28.97
N ALA A 618 13.52 -25.03 28.65
CA ALA A 618 14.84 -25.03 29.27
C ALA A 618 15.64 -23.76 28.94
N GLU A 619 15.61 -23.28 27.69
CA GLU A 619 16.22 -21.98 27.32
C GLU A 619 15.56 -20.81 28.05
N GLY A 620 14.24 -20.81 28.21
CA GLY A 620 13.49 -19.83 28.99
C GLY A 620 13.90 -19.80 30.46
N ASN A 621 13.98 -20.97 31.12
CA ASN A 621 14.45 -21.09 32.50
C ASN A 621 15.90 -20.60 32.68
N ARG A 622 16.77 -20.84 31.70
CA ARG A 622 18.15 -20.30 31.71
C ARG A 622 18.14 -18.78 31.66
N LEU A 623 17.35 -18.18 30.77
CA LEU A 623 17.20 -16.72 30.68
C LEU A 623 16.65 -16.14 31.99
N GLN A 624 15.68 -16.81 32.62
CA GLN A 624 15.16 -16.42 33.92
C GLN A 624 16.26 -16.38 34.99
N ASN A 625 17.06 -17.44 35.10
CA ASN A 625 18.15 -17.52 36.09
C ASN A 625 19.19 -16.41 35.89
N ILE A 626 19.58 -16.13 34.64
CA ILE A 626 20.54 -15.07 34.33
C ILE A 626 19.93 -13.69 34.61
N SER A 627 18.66 -13.49 34.28
CA SER A 627 17.97 -12.22 34.55
C SER A 627 17.84 -11.94 36.05
N GLN A 628 17.56 -12.96 36.87
CA GLN A 628 17.50 -12.82 38.32
C GLN A 628 18.87 -12.44 38.90
N ALA A 629 19.94 -13.08 38.42
CA ALA A 629 21.31 -12.75 38.83
C ALA A 629 21.74 -11.32 38.41
N ALA A 630 21.25 -10.82 37.28
CA ALA A 630 21.55 -9.48 36.79
C ALA A 630 20.80 -8.37 37.56
N VAL A 631 19.59 -8.66 38.05
CA VAL A 631 18.71 -7.69 38.73
C VAL A 631 18.92 -7.67 40.24
N TYR A 632 19.25 -8.82 40.84
CA TYR A 632 19.45 -8.98 42.28
C TYR A 632 20.84 -9.56 42.56
N PRO A 633 21.91 -8.74 42.52
CA PRO A 633 23.25 -9.21 42.85
C PRO A 633 23.41 -9.60 44.33
N ASN A 634 22.50 -9.17 45.20
CA ASN A 634 22.51 -9.48 46.64
C ASN A 634 21.41 -10.51 47.02
N PRO A 635 21.73 -11.57 47.77
CA PRO A 635 20.78 -12.62 48.18
C PRO A 635 19.64 -12.20 49.13
N GLN A 636 19.63 -10.95 49.60
CA GLN A 636 18.66 -10.43 50.58
C GLN A 636 17.52 -9.63 49.97
N ASP A 637 17.59 -9.30 48.67
CA ASP A 637 16.51 -8.60 47.98
C ASP A 637 15.40 -9.57 47.59
N THR A 638 14.17 -9.30 48.03
CA THR A 638 13.00 -10.13 47.69
C THR A 638 12.74 -10.11 46.18
N PRO A 639 12.53 -11.28 45.53
CA PRO A 639 12.15 -11.31 44.12
C PRO A 639 10.83 -10.58 43.95
N VAL A 640 10.78 -9.55 43.10
CA VAL A 640 9.56 -8.78 42.86
C VAL A 640 8.58 -9.66 42.08
N THR A 641 7.67 -10.31 42.82
CA THR A 641 6.56 -11.15 42.31
C THR A 641 5.51 -10.34 41.53
N ASN A 642 5.52 -9.00 41.65
CA ASN A 642 4.54 -8.09 41.03
C ASN A 642 4.93 -7.53 39.64
N THR A 643 6.00 -8.00 39.00
CA THR A 643 6.54 -7.43 37.75
C THR A 643 5.68 -7.65 36.49
N PHE A 644 4.66 -8.52 36.54
CA PHE A 644 3.78 -8.81 35.41
C PHE A 644 2.47 -8.02 35.41
N ASN A 645 2.09 -7.44 36.55
CA ASN A 645 0.82 -6.74 36.69
C ASN A 645 0.94 -5.34 36.07
N GLU A 646 0.01 -5.02 35.17
CA GLU A 646 -0.09 -3.68 34.58
C GLU A 646 -1.25 -2.92 35.21
N LEU A 647 -1.15 -1.60 35.28
CA LEU A 647 -2.27 -0.79 35.76
C LEU A 647 -3.30 -0.59 34.64
N CYS A 648 -4.57 -0.79 34.96
CA CYS A 648 -5.66 -0.51 34.03
C CYS A 648 -5.64 0.99 33.65
N PRO A 649 -5.55 1.36 32.36
CA PRO A 649 -5.51 2.77 31.96
C PRO A 649 -6.71 3.60 32.42
N ALA A 650 -7.89 2.97 32.59
CA ALA A 650 -9.11 3.66 33.00
C ALA A 650 -9.27 3.77 34.53
N CYS A 651 -9.00 2.70 35.28
CA CYS A 651 -9.33 2.64 36.70
C CYS A 651 -8.14 2.36 37.63
N GLN A 652 -6.92 2.24 37.07
CA GLN A 652 -5.67 2.02 37.80
C GLN A 652 -5.62 0.76 38.68
N VAL A 653 -6.59 -0.13 38.55
CA VAL A 653 -6.58 -1.45 39.19
C VAL A 653 -5.58 -2.36 38.45
N GLU A 654 -4.88 -3.19 39.20
CA GLU A 654 -3.94 -4.16 38.64
C GLU A 654 -4.63 -5.14 37.67
N VAL A 655 -3.94 -5.39 36.56
CA VAL A 655 -4.33 -6.30 35.49
C VAL A 655 -3.23 -7.35 35.36
N PRO A 656 -3.46 -8.59 35.82
CA PRO A 656 -2.49 -9.66 35.68
C PRO A 656 -2.34 -10.12 34.22
N LEU A 657 -1.18 -10.69 33.89
CA LEU A 657 -0.93 -11.34 32.59
C LEU A 657 -1.55 -12.75 32.58
N GLN A 658 -2.87 -12.83 32.43
CA GLN A 658 -3.59 -14.11 32.26
C GLN A 658 -3.76 -14.49 30.80
N ASP A 659 -4.06 -13.51 29.95
CA ASP A 659 -4.15 -13.64 28.50
C ASP A 659 -3.15 -12.68 27.86
N ILE A 660 -2.45 -13.20 26.85
CA ILE A 660 -1.45 -12.49 26.05
C ILE A 660 -2.08 -11.57 24.99
N THR A 661 -3.36 -11.77 24.69
CA THR A 661 -4.09 -11.12 23.60
C THR A 661 -5.02 -10.02 24.08
N THR A 662 -5.70 -10.26 25.20
CA THR A 662 -6.61 -9.31 25.84
C THR A 662 -6.22 -9.10 27.30
N ALA A 663 -6.54 -7.92 27.81
CA ALA A 663 -6.36 -7.54 29.20
C ALA A 663 -7.72 -7.12 29.76
N VAL A 664 -8.18 -7.78 30.81
CA VAL A 664 -9.44 -7.45 31.49
C VAL A 664 -9.11 -7.12 32.94
N CYS A 665 -9.44 -5.89 33.39
CA CYS A 665 -9.29 -5.55 34.80
C CYS A 665 -10.45 -6.11 35.63
N ALA A 666 -10.29 -6.19 36.95
CA ALA A 666 -11.34 -6.66 37.86
C ALA A 666 -12.66 -5.86 37.75
N ASN A 667 -12.60 -4.61 37.29
CA ASN A 667 -13.77 -3.74 37.06
C ASN A 667 -14.40 -3.92 35.66
N GLY A 668 -13.95 -4.86 34.83
CA GLY A 668 -14.53 -5.16 33.53
C GLY A 668 -14.11 -4.26 32.36
N HIS A 669 -13.07 -3.42 32.52
CA HIS A 669 -12.46 -2.72 31.39
C HIS A 669 -11.59 -3.69 30.58
N THR A 670 -11.82 -3.71 29.27
CA THR A 670 -11.11 -4.61 28.34
C THR A 670 -10.19 -3.81 27.42
N TRP A 671 -8.96 -4.30 27.27
CA TRP A 671 -7.93 -3.70 26.43
C TRP A 671 -7.31 -4.76 25.52
N ALA A 672 -6.90 -4.35 24.32
CA ALA A 672 -6.05 -5.18 23.48
C ALA A 672 -4.61 -5.13 23.96
N ARG A 673 -3.87 -6.23 23.84
CA ARG A 673 -2.43 -6.27 24.09
C ARG A 673 -1.64 -6.14 22.78
N CYS A 674 -0.45 -5.57 22.88
CA CYS A 674 0.50 -5.44 21.77
C CYS A 674 0.92 -6.83 21.29
N SER A 675 0.80 -7.12 20.00
CA SER A 675 1.16 -8.43 19.44
C SER A 675 2.67 -8.72 19.44
N ILE A 676 3.51 -7.76 19.82
CA ILE A 676 4.97 -7.93 19.89
C ILE A 676 5.41 -7.94 21.35
N THR A 677 4.96 -6.96 22.14
CA THR A 677 5.45 -6.76 23.50
C THR A 677 4.50 -7.27 24.58
N THR A 678 3.27 -7.67 24.23
CA THR A 678 2.18 -8.11 25.14
C THR A 678 1.70 -7.10 26.18
N PHE A 679 2.25 -5.88 26.20
CA PHE A 679 1.76 -4.78 27.04
C PHE A 679 0.38 -4.28 26.58
N ILE A 680 -0.38 -3.69 27.50
CA ILE A 680 -1.69 -3.10 27.25
C ILE A 680 -1.56 -1.94 26.25
N LEU A 681 -2.39 -1.96 25.21
CA LEU A 681 -2.48 -0.86 24.24
C LEU A 681 -3.43 0.22 24.76
N SER A 682 -2.87 1.28 25.32
CA SER A 682 -3.60 2.45 25.85
C SER A 682 -3.48 3.71 24.96
N THR A 683 -2.80 3.61 23.82
CA THR A 683 -2.48 4.71 22.92
C THR A 683 -3.06 4.50 21.53
N THR A 684 -3.30 5.60 20.81
CA THR A 684 -3.63 5.58 19.37
C THR A 684 -2.40 5.39 18.49
N LEU A 685 -1.18 5.47 19.06
CA LEU A 685 0.10 5.27 18.35
C LEU A 685 0.41 3.78 18.16
N VAL A 686 -0.48 3.12 17.43
CA VAL A 686 -0.41 1.69 17.11
C VAL A 686 -0.52 1.48 15.61
N ARG A 687 0.09 0.41 15.13
CA ARG A 687 -0.13 -0.14 13.79
C ARG A 687 -1.01 -1.37 13.88
N THR A 688 -1.78 -1.62 12.82
CA THR A 688 -2.69 -2.78 12.73
C THR A 688 -2.32 -3.61 11.52
N CYS A 689 -2.19 -4.93 11.69
CA CYS A 689 -1.96 -5.84 10.57
C CYS A 689 -3.21 -5.92 9.68
N VAL A 690 -3.06 -5.70 8.38
CA VAL A 690 -4.16 -5.85 7.39
C VAL A 690 -4.58 -7.33 7.25
N GLY A 691 -3.67 -8.25 7.57
CA GLY A 691 -3.89 -9.69 7.48
C GLY A 691 -4.64 -10.28 8.67
N CYS A 692 -4.30 -9.94 9.92
CA CYS A 692 -4.93 -10.57 11.11
C CYS A 692 -5.61 -9.57 12.07
N SER A 693 -5.62 -8.27 11.73
CA SER A 693 -6.18 -7.18 12.56
C SER A 693 -5.54 -6.99 13.95
N ARG A 694 -4.45 -7.72 14.26
CA ARG A 694 -3.68 -7.52 15.50
C ARG A 694 -2.97 -6.18 15.49
N LYS A 695 -2.85 -5.60 16.68
CA LYS A 695 -2.26 -4.28 16.91
C LYS A 695 -0.90 -4.40 17.60
N ALA A 696 0.03 -3.56 17.21
CA ALA A 696 1.32 -3.41 17.87
C ALA A 696 1.64 -1.92 18.05
N PHE A 697 2.43 -1.57 19.06
CA PHE A 697 2.94 -0.21 19.18
C PHE A 697 3.73 0.21 17.94
N LEU A 698 3.66 1.50 17.61
CA LEU A 698 4.58 2.09 16.65
C LEU A 698 6.01 2.10 17.22
N PRO A 699 7.04 2.03 16.36
CA PRO A 699 8.42 2.18 16.81
C PRO A 699 8.69 3.61 17.31
N LEU A 700 9.58 3.74 18.30
CA LEU A 700 10.00 5.04 18.87
C LEU A 700 10.63 5.98 17.82
N SER A 701 11.17 5.42 16.73
CA SER A 701 11.77 6.15 15.61
C SER A 701 10.76 6.67 14.58
N THR A 702 9.46 6.67 14.90
CA THR A 702 8.43 7.21 14.00
C THR A 702 8.50 8.75 14.02
N PRO A 703 8.74 9.42 12.88
CA PRO A 703 8.76 10.88 12.84
C PRO A 703 7.39 11.44 13.24
N ASN A 704 7.38 12.57 13.95
CA ASN A 704 6.20 13.32 14.45
C ASN A 704 5.47 12.76 15.69
N THR A 705 6.10 11.93 16.53
CA THR A 705 5.51 11.61 17.84
C THR A 705 5.85 12.71 18.87
N PRO A 706 4.87 13.27 19.62
CA PRO A 706 5.18 14.05 20.81
C PRO A 706 5.96 13.17 21.81
N ASN A 707 6.77 13.78 22.70
CA ASN A 707 7.65 13.16 23.71
C ASN A 707 7.33 11.70 24.07
N HIS A 708 8.36 10.85 24.22
CA HIS A 708 8.30 9.38 24.44
C HIS A 708 7.39 8.86 25.58
N ASN A 709 6.73 9.75 26.34
CA ASN A 709 5.83 9.50 27.46
C ASN A 709 4.55 8.71 27.11
N TRP A 710 4.32 8.37 25.83
CA TRP A 710 3.15 7.58 25.41
C TRP A 710 3.39 6.06 25.45
N LEU A 711 4.64 5.62 25.54
CA LEU A 711 5.02 4.22 25.77
C LEU A 711 5.20 4.00 27.29
N PRO A 712 4.63 2.94 27.88
CA PRO A 712 4.91 2.58 29.27
C PRO A 712 6.42 2.44 29.49
N GLU A 713 6.97 2.93 30.61
CA GLU A 713 8.41 2.83 30.91
C GLU A 713 8.94 1.39 30.82
N ALA A 714 8.15 0.41 31.25
CA ALA A 714 8.46 -1.02 31.12
C ALA A 714 8.51 -1.52 29.66
N ALA A 715 7.99 -0.75 28.71
CA ALA A 715 8.08 -1.00 27.26
C ALA A 715 9.23 -0.21 26.60
N HIS A 716 10.04 0.55 27.36
CA HIS A 716 11.18 1.32 26.84
C HIS A 716 12.40 0.46 26.50
N ILE A 717 12.37 -0.86 26.72
CA ILE A 717 13.34 -1.78 26.09
C ILE A 717 13.38 -1.64 24.57
N LEU A 718 12.29 -1.10 24.00
CA LEU A 718 12.26 -0.60 22.63
C LEU A 718 13.38 0.40 22.30
N SER A 719 14.08 1.00 23.26
CA SER A 719 15.24 1.89 23.05
C SER A 719 16.53 1.12 22.67
N LEU A 720 16.69 -0.13 23.10
CA LEU A 720 17.74 -1.01 22.57
C LEU A 720 17.39 -1.44 21.14
N PHE A 721 16.10 -1.63 20.87
CA PHE A 721 15.53 -1.92 19.54
C PHE A 721 15.41 -0.70 18.60
N PHE A 722 15.39 0.54 19.11
CA PHE A 722 15.17 1.79 18.34
C PHE A 722 15.93 2.97 18.94
N GLU A 723 16.65 3.73 18.10
CA GLU A 723 17.41 4.93 18.53
C GLU A 723 16.48 6.04 19.05
N PRO A 724 16.82 6.74 20.15
CA PRO A 724 16.35 8.10 20.38
C PRO A 724 17.17 9.05 19.49
N VAL A 725 16.49 9.89 18.71
CA VAL A 725 17.15 10.99 17.99
C VAL A 725 17.24 12.16 18.95
N ASP A 726 18.42 12.40 19.51
CA ASP A 726 18.69 13.61 20.29
C ASP A 726 18.71 14.83 19.37
N PHE A 727 17.73 15.71 19.55
CA PHE A 727 17.71 17.05 18.97
C PHE A 727 18.36 18.04 19.94
N SER A 728 19.69 18.08 20.00
CA SER A 728 20.37 19.23 20.61
C SER A 728 21.70 19.59 19.91
N SER A 729 21.76 20.84 19.47
CA SER A 729 22.91 21.67 19.08
C SER A 729 23.78 21.25 17.88
N SER A 730 23.62 22.03 16.80
CA SER A 730 24.65 22.59 15.90
C SER A 730 26.03 21.90 15.82
N GLY A 731 26.37 21.40 14.63
CA GLY A 731 27.76 21.16 14.22
C GLY A 731 27.97 19.79 13.58
N ILE A 732 28.21 19.81 12.27
CA ILE A 732 28.78 18.77 11.40
C ILE A 732 29.40 17.56 12.15
N VAL A 733 28.72 16.41 12.12
CA VAL A 733 29.16 15.07 11.64
C VAL A 733 27.86 14.26 11.47
N ARG A 734 27.44 13.97 10.23
CA ARG A 734 26.24 13.14 9.96
C ARG A 734 26.66 11.68 9.75
N LEU A 735 26.74 10.93 10.84
CA LEU A 735 26.68 9.48 10.85
C LEU A 735 25.36 9.11 11.55
N GLY A 736 24.37 8.64 10.78
CA GLY A 736 23.02 8.44 11.30
C GLY A 736 22.29 7.30 10.59
N TRP A 737 22.55 6.08 11.04
CA TRP A 737 21.83 4.87 10.65
C TRP A 737 20.58 4.70 11.54
N THR A 738 19.47 5.32 11.15
CA THR A 738 18.17 5.15 11.82
C THR A 738 17.53 3.82 11.44
N GLY A 739 18.07 2.74 12.00
CA GLY A 739 17.56 1.38 11.82
C GLY A 739 16.18 1.21 12.48
N LYS A 740 15.11 1.49 11.72
CA LYS A 740 13.79 0.92 11.97
C LYS A 740 13.94 -0.60 11.88
N ILE A 741 13.62 -1.33 12.94
CA ILE A 741 13.38 -2.79 12.83
C ILE A 741 12.28 -2.96 11.79
N ARG A 742 12.68 -3.41 10.60
CA ARG A 742 11.80 -3.71 9.48
C ARG A 742 11.02 -4.97 9.87
N PRO A 743 9.74 -4.87 10.21
CA PRO A 743 8.91 -6.04 10.26
C PRO A 743 8.55 -6.27 8.81
N HIS A 744 9.22 -7.23 8.14
CA HIS A 744 8.51 -7.91 7.06
C HIS A 744 7.12 -8.26 7.61
N SER A 745 6.10 -8.21 6.75
CA SER A 745 4.67 -8.45 7.01
C SER A 745 4.33 -9.76 7.75
N TYR A 746 5.30 -10.44 8.33
CA TYR A 746 5.25 -11.72 8.99
C TYR A 746 5.62 -11.73 10.48
N LEU A 747 5.98 -10.59 11.09
CA LEU A 747 5.96 -10.47 12.56
C LEU A 747 4.51 -10.51 13.11
N TYR A 748 3.51 -10.44 12.24
CA TYR A 748 2.10 -10.27 12.60
C TYR A 748 1.33 -11.59 12.83
N TYR A 749 1.96 -12.75 12.61
CA TYR A 749 1.40 -14.08 12.89
C TYR A 749 1.79 -14.62 14.28
N TRP A 750 2.04 -13.73 15.23
CA TRP A 750 2.71 -14.08 16.50
C TRP A 750 1.77 -14.22 17.71
N MET A 751 0.63 -14.91 17.61
CA MET A 751 -0.12 -15.52 18.75
C MET A 751 -1.50 -16.02 18.29
N GLU A 752 -1.70 -17.33 18.28
CA GLU A 752 -2.97 -17.97 17.89
C GLU A 752 -3.99 -18.09 19.01
N LEU A 753 -5.24 -17.95 18.61
CA LEU A 753 -6.26 -19.00 18.63
C LEU A 753 -6.22 -20.03 19.78
N LYS A 754 -6.11 -19.57 21.01
CA LYS A 754 -6.86 -20.18 22.12
C LYS A 754 -7.99 -19.23 22.50
N LEU A 755 -9.22 -19.58 22.10
CA LEU A 755 -10.53 -19.04 22.56
C LEU A 755 -11.18 -17.86 21.82
N ALA A 756 -11.16 -17.80 20.48
CA ALA A 756 -12.12 -16.96 19.75
C ALA A 756 -13.05 -17.82 18.89
N SER A 757 -14.30 -17.98 19.33
CA SER A 757 -15.38 -18.48 18.48
C SER A 757 -15.62 -17.50 17.31
N PRO A 758 -16.09 -17.95 16.14
CA PRO A 758 -16.21 -17.13 14.92
C PRO A 758 -17.28 -16.01 14.95
N ALA A 759 -17.90 -15.72 16.10
CA ALA A 759 -19.11 -14.89 16.17
C ALA A 759 -18.87 -13.38 16.41
N ALA A 760 -17.64 -12.92 16.65
CA ALA A 760 -17.42 -11.65 17.35
C ALA A 760 -17.54 -10.33 16.55
N TRP A 761 -17.64 -10.32 15.21
CA TRP A 761 -17.75 -9.04 14.47
C TRP A 761 -19.18 -8.64 14.10
N LYS A 762 -20.15 -9.56 14.15
CA LYS A 762 -21.58 -9.23 13.96
C LYS A 762 -22.23 -8.57 15.19
N CYS A 763 -21.51 -8.48 16.32
CA CYS A 763 -22.09 -8.15 17.63
C CYS A 763 -21.66 -6.80 18.23
N SER A 764 -20.65 -6.09 17.72
CA SER A 764 -20.08 -4.92 18.44
C SER A 764 -21.06 -3.75 18.62
N TYR A 765 -21.74 -3.24 17.58
CA TYR A 765 -22.61 -2.06 17.77
C TYR A 765 -23.86 -2.35 18.62
N VAL A 766 -24.45 -3.53 18.43
CA VAL A 766 -25.64 -3.94 19.18
C VAL A 766 -25.25 -4.26 20.62
N ASP A 767 -24.23 -5.07 20.84
CA ASP A 767 -23.88 -5.50 22.20
C ASP A 767 -23.13 -4.41 22.97
N GLU A 768 -22.22 -3.65 22.37
CA GLU A 768 -21.39 -2.65 23.06
C GLU A 768 -22.06 -1.28 23.21
N GLN A 769 -22.94 -0.86 22.31
CA GLN A 769 -23.57 0.47 22.37
C GLN A 769 -25.05 0.46 22.74
N LEU A 770 -25.83 -0.54 22.31
CA LEU A 770 -27.24 -0.64 22.65
C LEU A 770 -27.45 -1.47 23.93
N ILE A 771 -27.05 -2.74 23.95
CA ILE A 771 -27.30 -3.64 25.09
C ILE A 771 -26.47 -3.24 26.32
N ARG A 772 -25.16 -2.99 26.16
CA ARG A 772 -24.27 -2.56 27.27
C ARG A 772 -24.62 -1.21 27.87
N SER A 773 -25.49 -0.41 27.23
CA SER A 773 -26.03 0.82 27.84
C SER A 773 -26.89 0.53 29.10
N GLY A 774 -27.39 -0.71 29.24
CA GLY A 774 -28.35 -1.08 30.29
C GLY A 774 -29.73 -0.47 30.10
N LYS A 775 -29.98 0.23 28.99
CA LYS A 775 -31.24 0.92 28.66
C LYS A 775 -32.00 0.29 27.48
N VAL A 776 -31.52 -0.84 26.96
CA VAL A 776 -32.13 -1.61 25.86
C VAL A 776 -32.06 -3.08 26.22
N THR A 777 -33.18 -3.80 26.09
CA THR A 777 -33.27 -5.23 26.43
C THR A 777 -32.89 -6.13 25.26
N ARG A 778 -33.32 -5.78 24.04
CA ARG A 778 -33.00 -6.50 22.80
C ARG A 778 -32.83 -5.50 21.66
N ALA A 779 -31.94 -5.78 20.71
CA ALA A 779 -31.78 -4.92 19.56
C ALA A 779 -31.27 -5.66 18.33
N ALA A 780 -31.56 -5.10 17.15
CA ALA A 780 -31.01 -5.54 15.88
C ALA A 780 -30.78 -4.36 14.94
N ILE A 781 -29.86 -4.56 13.99
CA ILE A 781 -29.60 -3.67 12.86
C ILE A 781 -29.90 -4.46 11.60
N ILE A 782 -30.76 -3.91 10.73
CA ILE A 782 -31.26 -4.58 9.53
C ILE A 782 -30.94 -3.71 8.32
N GLY A 783 -30.41 -4.28 7.25
CA GLY A 783 -30.17 -3.54 6.02
C GLY A 783 -31.47 -3.10 5.32
N LEU A 784 -31.48 -1.92 4.71
CA LEU A 784 -32.63 -1.47 3.88
C LEU A 784 -32.85 -2.37 2.64
N GLN A 785 -31.82 -3.12 2.23
CA GLN A 785 -31.89 -4.15 1.16
C GLN A 785 -32.23 -5.56 1.70
N ARG A 786 -32.73 -5.67 2.94
CA ARG A 786 -32.96 -6.89 3.73
C ARG A 786 -31.69 -7.49 4.33
N GLY A 787 -31.86 -8.40 5.30
CA GLY A 787 -30.82 -9.08 6.04
C GLY A 787 -30.47 -8.42 7.39
N VAL A 788 -30.47 -9.22 8.46
CA VAL A 788 -29.96 -8.81 9.78
C VAL A 788 -28.44 -8.66 9.74
N TRP A 789 -27.94 -7.44 9.95
CA TRP A 789 -26.51 -7.13 10.02
C TRP A 789 -25.93 -7.46 11.39
N ALA A 790 -26.71 -7.24 12.44
CA ALA A 790 -26.35 -7.48 13.83
C ALA A 790 -27.61 -7.70 14.66
N ALA A 791 -27.58 -8.58 15.66
CA ALA A 791 -28.66 -8.74 16.62
C ALA A 791 -28.12 -9.19 17.98
N SER A 792 -28.79 -8.79 19.05
CA SER A 792 -28.45 -9.18 20.41
C SER A 792 -28.69 -10.68 20.63
N ALA A 793 -27.95 -11.29 21.55
CA ALA A 793 -28.08 -12.73 21.86
C ALA A 793 -29.56 -13.14 22.13
N GLY A 794 -30.05 -14.16 21.41
CA GLY A 794 -31.43 -14.65 21.53
C GLY A 794 -32.50 -13.82 20.80
N TYR A 795 -32.12 -12.78 20.06
CA TYR A 795 -33.05 -11.95 19.27
C TYR A 795 -32.99 -12.30 17.78
N THR A 796 -33.83 -13.26 17.37
CA THR A 796 -33.92 -13.73 15.98
C THR A 796 -35.17 -13.14 15.32
N LEU A 797 -34.97 -12.40 14.22
CA LEU A 797 -36.03 -11.85 13.39
C LEU A 797 -36.23 -12.74 12.15
N THR A 798 -37.48 -13.01 11.79
CA THR A 798 -37.80 -13.77 10.58
C THR A 798 -37.76 -12.87 9.34
N PRO A 799 -37.62 -13.43 8.12
CA PRO A 799 -37.70 -12.64 6.88
C PRO A 799 -39.03 -11.86 6.73
N ASP A 800 -40.10 -12.36 7.33
CA ASP A 800 -41.41 -11.69 7.38
C ASP A 800 -41.37 -10.47 8.33
N ASP A 801 -40.72 -10.61 9.49
CA ASP A 801 -40.49 -9.49 10.43
C ASP A 801 -39.62 -8.39 9.78
N GLU A 802 -38.57 -8.77 9.04
CA GLU A 802 -37.73 -7.81 8.28
C GLU A 802 -38.54 -7.04 7.24
N THR A 803 -39.40 -7.75 6.49
CA THR A 803 -40.26 -7.14 5.47
C THR A 803 -41.28 -6.20 6.11
N ALA A 804 -41.85 -6.59 7.25
CA ALA A 804 -42.76 -5.73 8.02
C ALA A 804 -42.06 -4.45 8.52
N LEU A 805 -40.82 -4.54 8.97
CA LEU A 805 -40.02 -3.38 9.42
C LEU A 805 -39.69 -2.42 8.29
N ILE A 806 -39.24 -2.94 7.15
CA ILE A 806 -38.91 -2.12 5.97
C ILE A 806 -40.18 -1.42 5.46
N ASN A 807 -41.31 -2.13 5.40
CA ASN A 807 -42.58 -1.54 4.99
C ASN A 807 -43.09 -0.50 5.99
N ALA A 808 -42.98 -0.76 7.30
CA ALA A 808 -43.40 0.18 8.33
C ALA A 808 -42.61 1.49 8.28
N VAL A 809 -41.31 1.43 8.02
CA VAL A 809 -40.42 2.59 7.94
C VAL A 809 -40.58 3.37 6.62
N ASN A 810 -40.93 2.71 5.51
CA ASN A 810 -41.17 3.36 4.22
C ASN A 810 -42.62 3.85 4.04
N SER A 811 -43.58 3.25 4.73
CA SER A 811 -45.01 3.61 4.66
C SER A 811 -45.67 3.48 6.04
N PRO A 812 -45.44 4.47 6.94
CA PRO A 812 -45.88 4.42 8.35
C PRO A 812 -47.39 4.31 8.56
N SER A 813 -48.19 4.72 7.58
CA SER A 813 -49.67 4.69 7.61
C SER A 813 -50.24 3.29 7.88
N SER A 814 -49.57 2.25 7.36
CA SER A 814 -49.94 0.85 7.59
C SER A 814 -49.61 0.36 9.00
N ALA A 815 -48.47 0.79 9.55
CA ALA A 815 -48.03 0.44 10.90
C ALA A 815 -48.82 1.20 11.99
N LEU A 816 -49.26 2.43 11.71
CA LEU A 816 -50.11 3.23 12.59
C LEU A 816 -51.53 2.64 12.74
N SER A 817 -52.09 2.08 11.66
CA SER A 817 -53.44 1.50 11.66
C SER A 817 -53.48 0.06 12.19
N ASN A 818 -52.50 -0.77 11.81
CA ASN A 818 -52.52 -2.20 12.13
C ASN A 818 -51.55 -2.63 13.24
N GLY A 819 -50.68 -1.73 13.72
CA GLY A 819 -49.58 -2.03 14.63
C GLY A 819 -48.42 -2.77 13.95
N LEU A 820 -47.22 -2.72 14.53
CA LEU A 820 -46.04 -3.43 14.06
C LEU A 820 -45.96 -4.78 14.77
N ARG A 821 -45.91 -5.89 14.00
CA ARG A 821 -45.73 -7.23 14.55
C ARG A 821 -44.29 -7.69 14.36
N LEU A 822 -43.61 -8.04 15.45
CA LEU A 822 -42.29 -8.66 15.44
C LEU A 822 -42.28 -9.85 16.38
N ARG A 823 -41.70 -10.98 15.95
CA ARG A 823 -41.60 -12.21 16.79
C ARG A 823 -42.95 -12.66 17.36
N GLY A 824 -44.02 -12.50 16.58
CA GLY A 824 -45.39 -12.82 17.00
C GLY A 824 -46.01 -11.84 18.01
N GLN A 825 -45.31 -10.78 18.43
CA GLN A 825 -45.81 -9.76 19.36
C GLN A 825 -46.21 -8.49 18.60
N LYS A 826 -47.37 -7.92 18.95
CA LYS A 826 -47.89 -6.69 18.34
C LYS A 826 -47.56 -5.46 19.20
N PHE A 827 -46.86 -4.50 18.62
CA PHE A 827 -46.59 -3.18 19.19
C PHE A 827 -47.49 -2.13 18.53
N PHE A 828 -48.12 -1.29 19.33
CA PHE A 828 -48.91 -0.16 18.85
C PHE A 828 -48.00 1.06 18.69
N ILE A 829 -47.92 1.62 17.48
CA ILE A 829 -47.12 2.81 17.21
C ILE A 829 -47.81 4.02 17.84
N VAL A 830 -47.15 4.66 18.79
CA VAL A 830 -47.67 5.82 19.56
C VAL A 830 -47.20 7.13 18.93
N GLN A 831 -46.01 7.13 18.32
CA GLN A 831 -45.44 8.30 17.70
C GLN A 831 -44.62 7.90 16.46
N ASN A 832 -44.72 8.72 15.42
CA ASN A 832 -43.99 8.58 14.16
C ASN A 832 -43.34 9.92 13.80
N THR A 833 -42.10 9.88 13.34
CA THR A 833 -41.38 10.99 12.72
C THR A 833 -40.87 10.55 11.33
N ASP A 834 -40.35 11.48 10.53
CA ASP A 834 -39.87 11.14 9.17
C ASP A 834 -38.78 10.06 9.14
N ARG A 835 -38.10 9.82 10.26
CA ARG A 835 -37.03 8.83 10.39
C ARG A 835 -37.24 7.78 11.49
N SER A 836 -38.16 7.95 12.43
CA SER A 836 -38.27 7.08 13.60
C SER A 836 -39.72 6.68 13.93
N LEU A 837 -39.91 5.45 14.38
CA LEU A 837 -41.18 4.91 14.89
C LEU A 837 -41.01 4.50 16.35
N TYR A 838 -41.95 4.92 17.19
CA TYR A 838 -41.99 4.57 18.61
C TYR A 838 -43.25 3.78 18.91
N GLY A 839 -43.09 2.53 19.31
CA GLY A 839 -44.18 1.62 19.64
C GLY A 839 -44.22 1.24 21.12
N LYS A 840 -45.41 0.89 21.61
CA LYS A 840 -45.64 0.37 22.95
C LYS A 840 -46.47 -0.91 22.93
N LYS A 841 -46.21 -1.77 23.91
CA LYS A 841 -47.01 -2.96 24.22
C LYS A 841 -47.16 -3.00 25.74
N GLN A 842 -48.30 -2.53 26.24
CA GLN A 842 -48.54 -2.33 27.68
C GLN A 842 -47.44 -1.45 28.30
N ALA A 843 -46.57 -2.03 29.12
CA ALA A 843 -45.46 -1.32 29.76
C ALA A 843 -44.10 -1.50 29.07
N ASP A 844 -44.01 -2.41 28.10
CA ASP A 844 -42.84 -2.62 27.24
C ASP A 844 -42.97 -1.76 25.97
N GLY A 845 -41.89 -1.62 25.22
CA GLY A 845 -41.97 -0.91 23.94
C GLY A 845 -40.79 -1.12 23.01
N ILE A 846 -40.90 -0.47 21.85
CA ILE A 846 -39.97 -0.61 20.73
C ILE A 846 -39.65 0.75 20.13
N VAL A 847 -38.38 0.93 19.80
CA VAL A 847 -37.85 2.10 19.10
C VAL A 847 -37.23 1.63 17.79
N VAL A 848 -37.69 2.18 16.68
CA VAL A 848 -37.20 1.87 15.34
C VAL A 848 -36.70 3.15 14.69
N VAL A 849 -35.46 3.18 14.21
CA VAL A 849 -34.85 4.37 13.59
C VAL A 849 -34.25 4.03 12.24
N LYS A 850 -34.64 4.77 11.20
CA LYS A 850 -34.13 4.67 9.83
C LYS A 850 -32.85 5.49 9.67
N THR A 851 -31.83 4.87 9.07
CA THR A 851 -30.61 5.53 8.60
C THR A 851 -30.53 5.48 7.07
N THR A 852 -29.45 6.00 6.48
CA THR A 852 -29.23 5.98 5.03
C THR A 852 -29.18 4.58 4.42
N GLN A 853 -28.69 3.58 5.18
CA GLN A 853 -28.46 2.21 4.66
C GLN A 853 -29.10 1.10 5.51
N ALA A 854 -29.52 1.38 6.75
CA ALA A 854 -30.04 0.39 7.69
C ALA A 854 -31.19 0.92 8.56
N ILE A 855 -31.88 0.00 9.22
CA ILE A 855 -32.92 0.24 10.21
C ILE A 855 -32.41 -0.33 11.54
N LEU A 856 -32.38 0.51 12.57
CA LEU A 856 -32.10 0.09 13.94
C LEU A 856 -33.43 -0.25 14.62
N VAL A 857 -33.47 -1.37 15.32
CA VAL A 857 -34.63 -1.84 16.09
C VAL A 857 -34.17 -2.13 17.51
N ALA A 858 -34.83 -1.55 18.50
CA ALA A 858 -34.51 -1.73 19.91
C ALA A 858 -35.79 -1.92 20.74
N GLU A 859 -35.88 -3.01 21.49
CA GLU A 859 -36.95 -3.31 22.43
C GLU A 859 -36.48 -3.04 23.88
N TYR A 860 -37.38 -2.53 24.72
CA TYR A 860 -37.17 -2.37 26.16
C TYR A 860 -38.33 -3.01 26.93
N ASP A 861 -37.98 -3.73 28.00
CA ASP A 861 -38.90 -4.42 28.91
C ASP A 861 -38.88 -3.70 30.29
N GLN A 862 -39.95 -3.78 31.09
CA GLN A 862 -39.97 -3.19 32.45
C GLN A 862 -38.77 -3.64 33.31
N PRO A 863 -38.14 -2.77 34.12
CA PRO A 863 -38.58 -1.41 34.53
C PRO A 863 -38.14 -0.26 33.60
N LEU A 864 -37.54 -0.56 32.44
CA LEU A 864 -37.03 0.47 31.52
C LEU A 864 -38.17 1.23 30.84
N GLN A 865 -37.96 2.53 30.61
CA GLN A 865 -38.96 3.40 29.98
C GLN A 865 -38.44 4.01 28.67
N ALA A 866 -39.37 4.34 27.77
CA ALA A 866 -39.10 4.98 26.47
C ALA A 866 -38.15 6.20 26.56
N ALA A 867 -38.27 6.99 27.62
CA ALA A 867 -37.46 8.20 27.83
C ALA A 867 -35.96 7.92 28.00
N GLU A 868 -35.60 6.73 28.48
CA GLU A 868 -34.20 6.31 28.66
C GLU A 868 -33.65 5.60 27.42
N THR A 869 -34.47 4.79 26.75
CA THR A 869 -34.08 3.99 25.58
C THR A 869 -33.94 4.83 24.31
N THR A 870 -34.88 5.75 24.06
CA THR A 870 -34.93 6.57 22.84
C THR A 870 -33.63 7.34 22.54
N PRO A 871 -33.04 8.11 23.49
CA PRO A 871 -31.83 8.88 23.20
C PRO A 871 -30.60 8.01 22.88
N VAL A 872 -30.52 6.79 23.42
CA VAL A 872 -29.41 5.86 23.13
C VAL A 872 -29.47 5.37 21.69
N VAL A 873 -30.67 4.98 21.22
CA VAL A 873 -30.89 4.47 19.86
C VAL A 873 -30.74 5.58 18.82
N GLU A 874 -31.29 6.77 19.08
CA GLU A 874 -31.18 7.94 18.19
C GLU A 874 -29.72 8.41 18.06
N LYS A 875 -28.95 8.43 19.17
CA LYS A 875 -27.53 8.81 19.15
C LYS A 875 -26.68 7.88 18.29
N LEU A 876 -26.94 6.56 18.35
CA LEU A 876 -26.26 5.60 17.49
C LEU A 876 -26.68 5.76 16.03
N ALA A 877 -27.97 6.03 15.76
CA ALA A 877 -28.44 6.29 14.40
C ALA A 877 -27.81 7.56 13.81
N ASP A 878 -27.71 8.65 14.58
CA ASP A 878 -27.04 9.89 14.16
C ASP A 878 -25.55 9.67 13.89
N TYR A 879 -24.88 8.86 14.71
CA TYR A 879 -23.49 8.44 14.47
C TYR A 879 -23.34 7.70 13.14
N LEU A 880 -24.19 6.71 12.87
CA LEU A 880 -24.17 5.94 11.63
C LEU A 880 -24.49 6.80 10.40
N ILE A 881 -25.42 7.75 10.52
CA ILE A 881 -25.72 8.72 9.45
C ILE A 881 -24.52 9.66 9.20
N SER A 882 -23.83 10.08 10.25
CA SER A 882 -22.65 10.97 10.13
C SER A 882 -21.46 10.30 9.41
N TYR A 883 -21.30 8.98 9.58
CA TYR A 883 -20.20 8.22 8.99
C TYR A 883 -20.45 7.85 7.51
N TYR A 884 -21.71 7.77 7.08
CA TYR A 884 -22.11 7.32 5.75
C TYR A 884 -22.93 8.36 4.93
N GLY A 885 -23.01 9.62 5.39
CA GLY A 885 -23.66 10.71 4.67
C GLY A 885 -22.76 11.37 3.59
N PRO A 886 -23.34 12.03 2.58
CA PRO A 886 -22.62 12.62 1.42
C PRO A 886 -21.82 13.89 1.76
N LYS A 887 -21.22 14.00 2.95
CA LYS A 887 -20.41 15.18 3.36
C LYS A 887 -18.90 15.02 3.14
N ALA A 888 -18.45 13.92 2.54
CA ALA A 888 -17.02 13.67 2.27
C ALA A 888 -16.66 13.57 0.78
N ARG A 889 -17.52 14.06 -0.14
CA ARG A 889 -17.29 13.94 -1.60
C ARG A 889 -17.26 15.26 -2.40
N GLU A 890 -17.37 16.41 -1.75
CA GLU A 890 -17.28 17.72 -2.42
C GLU A 890 -16.20 18.63 -1.83
N PHE A 891 -15.07 18.05 -1.44
CA PHE A 891 -13.83 18.82 -1.36
C PHE A 891 -13.17 18.77 -2.74
N TYR A 892 -12.86 19.95 -3.30
CA TYR A 892 -12.28 20.20 -4.63
C TYR A 892 -13.26 20.31 -5.82
N THR A 893 -14.19 21.26 -5.81
CA THR A 893 -14.56 21.98 -7.04
C THR A 893 -14.90 23.44 -6.73
N GLY A 894 -14.26 24.38 -7.43
CA GLY A 894 -14.44 25.83 -7.28
C GLY A 894 -15.79 26.33 -7.80
N SER A 895 -16.88 25.93 -7.14
CA SER A 895 -18.23 26.41 -7.46
C SER A 895 -18.63 27.57 -6.55
N LYS A 896 -19.53 28.44 -7.06
CA LYS A 896 -20.15 29.59 -6.37
C LYS A 896 -20.70 29.25 -4.97
N LYS A 897 -21.11 27.99 -4.77
CA LYS A 897 -21.62 27.46 -3.51
C LYS A 897 -20.55 27.30 -2.44
N ALA A 898 -19.29 27.02 -2.82
CA ALA A 898 -18.16 26.97 -1.88
C ALA A 898 -17.78 28.37 -1.37
N MET A 899 -17.93 29.41 -2.20
CA MET A 899 -17.76 30.81 -1.79
C MET A 899 -18.88 31.27 -0.86
N ASP A 900 -20.11 30.81 -1.07
CA ASP A 900 -21.24 31.09 -0.16
C ASP A 900 -21.08 30.36 1.19
N ILE A 901 -20.50 29.15 1.20
CA ILE A 901 -20.15 28.43 2.43
C ILE A 901 -18.99 29.13 3.16
N LEU A 902 -17.95 29.58 2.45
CA LEU A 902 -16.87 30.37 3.06
C LEU A 902 -17.39 31.70 3.64
N ARG A 903 -18.38 32.31 2.98
CA ARG A 903 -19.07 33.52 3.46
C ARG A 903 -19.89 33.23 4.72
N GLU A 904 -20.60 32.10 4.79
CA GLU A 904 -21.27 31.65 6.01
C GLU A 904 -20.29 31.25 7.12
N ASP A 905 -19.16 30.64 6.80
CA ASP A 905 -18.10 30.27 7.76
C ASP A 905 -17.40 31.50 8.35
N LEU A 906 -17.21 32.55 7.56
CA LEU A 906 -16.73 33.85 8.03
C LEU A 906 -17.78 34.59 8.89
N LEU A 907 -19.07 34.43 8.58
CA LEU A 907 -20.19 34.95 9.37
C LEU A 907 -20.40 34.18 10.70
N THR A 908 -20.07 32.88 10.74
CA THR A 908 -20.20 32.02 11.94
C THR A 908 -19.00 32.07 12.89
N LEU A 909 -17.94 32.84 12.57
CA LEU A 909 -16.80 33.07 13.47
C LEU A 909 -17.13 33.86 14.76
N LYS A 910 -18.37 34.36 14.95
CA LYS A 910 -18.82 35.12 16.14
C LYS A 910 -17.82 36.19 16.64
N LEU A 911 -17.06 36.82 15.73
CA LEU A 911 -16.33 38.03 16.06
C LEU A 911 -17.30 39.21 16.03
N PRO A 912 -17.24 40.17 16.97
CA PRO A 912 -18.11 41.34 16.94
C PRO A 912 -17.90 42.10 15.62
N HIS A 913 -19.00 42.37 14.92
CA HIS A 913 -19.00 42.98 13.59
C HIS A 913 -18.25 44.33 13.63
N PRO A 914 -17.24 44.60 12.77
CA PRO A 914 -16.79 45.97 12.59
C PRO A 914 -17.95 46.72 11.93
N LYS A 915 -18.42 47.82 12.52
CA LYS A 915 -19.48 48.63 11.89
C LYS A 915 -18.99 49.07 10.50
N ARG A 916 -19.86 49.04 9.49
CA ARG A 916 -19.55 49.33 8.06
C ARG A 916 -18.73 50.61 7.84
N GLU A 917 -18.89 51.59 8.71
CA GLU A 917 -18.18 52.88 8.71
C GLU A 917 -16.67 52.78 9.06
N LYS A 918 -16.17 51.58 9.36
CA LYS A 918 -14.78 51.32 9.79
C LYS A 918 -14.04 50.35 8.87
N THR A 919 -14.48 50.25 7.62
CA THR A 919 -13.80 49.51 6.55
C THR A 919 -13.33 50.48 5.48
N LEU A 920 -12.03 50.48 5.19
CA LEU A 920 -11.38 51.43 4.28
C LEU A 920 -10.67 50.63 3.18
N ILE A 921 -10.97 50.93 1.91
CA ILE A 921 -10.37 50.26 0.75
C ILE A 921 -9.64 51.30 -0.09
N ARG A 922 -8.36 51.04 -0.42
CA ARG A 922 -7.52 51.96 -1.20
C ARG A 922 -6.83 51.23 -2.34
N ALA A 923 -6.86 51.79 -3.54
CA ALA A 923 -6.07 51.30 -4.68
C ALA A 923 -4.63 51.85 -4.59
N LEU A 924 -3.64 51.00 -4.88
CA LEU A 924 -2.21 51.32 -4.89
C LEU A 924 -1.62 51.13 -6.31
N PRO A 925 -0.54 51.84 -6.65
CA PRO A 925 0.10 51.72 -7.96
C PRO A 925 0.57 50.29 -8.26
N GLY A 926 0.46 49.88 -9.53
CA GLY A 926 0.88 48.54 -10.00
C GLY A 926 -0.13 47.42 -9.77
N GLY A 927 -1.44 47.73 -9.74
CA GLY A 927 -2.53 46.74 -9.67
C GLY A 927 -2.79 46.17 -8.28
N LYS A 928 -2.40 46.88 -7.22
CA LYS A 928 -2.50 46.44 -5.82
C LYS A 928 -3.66 47.13 -5.11
N GLY A 929 -4.28 46.46 -4.14
CA GLY A 929 -5.38 47.02 -3.33
C GLY A 929 -5.17 46.76 -1.84
N GLU A 930 -5.48 47.74 -1.01
CA GLU A 930 -5.45 47.68 0.45
C GLU A 930 -6.88 47.68 0.99
N CYS A 931 -7.16 46.85 2.00
CA CYS A 931 -8.45 46.83 2.71
C CYS A 931 -8.20 46.71 4.23
N SER A 932 -8.70 47.67 4.98
CA SER A 932 -8.43 47.84 6.41
C SER A 932 -9.72 47.81 7.21
N PHE A 933 -9.73 47.05 8.31
CA PHE A 933 -10.89 46.87 9.19
C PHE A 933 -10.54 47.35 10.60
N MET A 934 -11.40 48.20 11.20
CA MET A 934 -11.20 48.68 12.57
C MET A 934 -12.29 48.17 13.52
N TRP A 935 -11.88 47.56 14.64
CA TRP A 935 -12.79 47.08 15.68
C TRP A 935 -12.67 47.92 16.95
N ALA A 936 -13.81 48.38 17.47
CA ALA A 936 -13.87 49.29 18.62
C ALA A 936 -13.88 48.60 20.01
N ALA A 937 -13.99 47.26 20.09
CA ALA A 937 -14.34 46.58 21.33
C ALA A 937 -13.61 45.24 21.54
N VAL A 938 -12.35 45.13 21.12
CA VAL A 938 -11.51 43.95 21.41
C VAL A 938 -10.48 44.35 22.46
N PRO A 939 -10.45 43.71 23.66
CA PRO A 939 -9.67 44.23 24.79
C PRO A 939 -8.15 44.22 24.59
N THR A 940 -7.61 43.32 23.76
CA THR A 940 -6.17 43.20 23.46
C THR A 940 -5.92 42.40 22.16
N ILE A 941 -4.84 42.74 21.44
CA ILE A 941 -4.40 42.05 20.21
C ILE A 941 -4.11 40.56 20.41
N SER A 942 -3.69 40.17 21.62
CA SER A 942 -3.34 38.81 22.02
C SER A 942 -4.55 37.89 22.05
N THR A 943 -5.70 38.39 22.50
CA THR A 943 -6.96 37.64 22.57
C THR A 943 -7.48 37.32 21.17
N LEU A 944 -7.44 38.30 20.25
CA LEU A 944 -7.84 38.10 18.85
C LEU A 944 -6.90 37.12 18.13
N ARG A 945 -5.58 37.27 18.34
CA ARG A 945 -4.57 36.38 17.76
C ARG A 945 -4.73 34.94 18.24
N LYS A 946 -5.01 34.73 19.54
CA LYS A 946 -5.26 33.41 20.13
C LYS A 946 -6.53 32.76 19.57
N HIS A 947 -7.60 33.53 19.37
CA HIS A 947 -8.85 33.03 18.83
C HIS A 947 -8.74 32.63 17.35
N LEU A 948 -8.05 33.45 16.56
CA LEU A 948 -7.74 33.14 15.16
C LEU A 948 -6.82 31.91 15.05
N SER A 949 -5.79 31.79 15.89
CA SER A 949 -4.87 30.66 15.83
C SER A 949 -5.49 29.33 16.28
N THR A 950 -6.38 29.34 17.27
CA THR A 950 -7.04 28.10 17.75
C THR A 950 -8.09 27.55 16.79
N ARG A 951 -8.76 28.41 16.00
CA ARG A 951 -9.74 27.95 15.02
C ARG A 951 -9.18 27.68 13.63
N ILE A 952 -8.07 28.34 13.25
CA ILE A 952 -7.45 28.17 11.92
C ILE A 952 -6.46 27.00 11.91
N CYS A 953 -5.89 26.58 13.05
CA CYS A 953 -4.89 25.52 13.08
C CYS A 953 -5.17 24.43 14.14
N GLY A 954 -5.20 23.18 13.68
CA GLY A 954 -4.76 22.02 14.47
C GLY A 954 -3.27 21.73 14.21
N GLN A 955 -2.54 21.35 15.26
CA GLN A 955 -1.17 20.80 15.35
C GLN A 955 0.02 21.46 14.59
N ASP A 956 -0.15 22.36 13.61
CA ASP A 956 0.95 23.16 13.02
C ASP A 956 0.53 24.63 12.73
N PRO A 957 0.78 25.57 13.67
CA PRO A 957 0.28 26.94 13.59
C PRO A 957 0.88 27.79 12.46
N GLU A 958 2.13 27.55 12.06
CA GLU A 958 2.82 28.42 11.09
C GLU A 958 2.71 27.93 9.66
N GLY A 959 2.76 26.60 9.43
CA GLY A 959 2.65 26.01 8.10
C GLY A 959 1.26 26.17 7.50
N ALA A 960 0.21 25.88 8.26
CA ALA A 960 -1.17 25.99 7.81
C ALA A 960 -1.59 27.44 7.58
N ARG A 961 -1.14 28.37 8.43
CA ARG A 961 -1.35 29.82 8.22
C ARG A 961 -0.71 30.30 6.91
N ARG A 962 0.52 29.86 6.59
CA ARG A 962 1.19 30.23 5.33
C ARG A 962 0.48 29.64 4.11
N ARG A 963 -0.03 28.40 4.19
CA ARG A 963 -0.80 27.78 3.09
C ARG A 963 -2.12 28.50 2.85
N LEU A 964 -2.90 28.78 3.89
CA LEU A 964 -4.19 29.45 3.78
C LEU A 964 -4.04 30.88 3.21
N LEU A 965 -3.02 31.63 3.66
CA LEU A 965 -2.71 32.96 3.12
C LEU A 965 -2.30 32.90 1.64
N LYS A 966 -1.58 31.84 1.25
CA LYS A 966 -1.16 31.61 -0.14
C LYS A 966 -2.34 31.23 -1.04
N GLU A 967 -3.27 30.40 -0.55
CA GLU A 967 -4.52 30.04 -1.24
C GLU A 967 -5.47 31.22 -1.40
N LEU A 968 -5.56 32.10 -0.40
CA LEU A 968 -6.39 33.31 -0.46
C LEU A 968 -5.71 34.48 -1.21
N SER A 969 -4.52 34.28 -1.77
CA SER A 969 -3.71 35.33 -2.41
C SER A 969 -3.41 36.54 -1.51
N ILE A 970 -3.40 36.34 -0.19
CA ILE A 970 -3.11 37.36 0.81
C ILE A 970 -1.62 37.31 1.12
N CYS A 971 -0.83 38.24 0.57
CA CYS A 971 0.62 38.23 0.77
C CYS A 971 1.06 38.45 2.22
N ARG A 972 0.32 39.28 2.99
CA ARG A 972 0.67 39.59 4.38
C ARG A 972 -0.55 40.03 5.20
N LEU A 973 -0.63 39.55 6.43
CA LEU A 973 -1.64 39.93 7.42
C LEU A 973 -0.96 40.49 8.68
N SER A 974 -1.11 41.79 8.96
CA SER A 974 -0.57 42.44 10.17
C SER A 974 -1.66 43.08 11.02
N LEU A 975 -1.56 42.84 12.33
CA LEU A 975 -2.40 43.44 13.36
C LEU A 975 -1.58 44.54 14.06
N ARG A 976 -2.15 45.73 14.25
CA ARG A 976 -1.58 46.85 15.02
C ARG A 976 -2.59 47.35 16.05
N GLU A 977 -2.13 47.79 17.21
CA GLU A 977 -2.95 48.54 18.18
C GLU A 977 -2.76 50.03 17.93
N SER A 978 -3.85 50.80 17.83
CA SER A 978 -3.77 52.26 17.78
C SER A 978 -3.71 52.85 19.20
N PRO A 979 -3.23 54.09 19.39
CA PRO A 979 -3.03 54.70 20.72
C PRO A 979 -4.30 54.93 21.57
N GLY A 980 -5.47 54.41 21.16
CA GLY A 980 -6.75 54.53 21.87
C GLY A 980 -7.41 53.19 22.25
N GLY A 981 -6.67 52.07 22.28
CA GLY A 981 -7.20 50.75 22.67
C GLY A 981 -8.02 50.04 21.57
N THR A 982 -8.05 50.59 20.37
CA THR A 982 -8.64 50.00 19.16
C THR A 982 -7.59 49.18 18.40
N VAL A 983 -7.90 47.92 18.10
CA VAL A 983 -7.08 47.04 17.25
C VAL A 983 -7.42 47.29 15.78
N THR A 984 -6.44 47.70 15.00
CA THR A 984 -6.50 47.98 13.56
C THR A 984 -5.67 46.94 12.80
N LEU A 985 -6.26 46.22 11.85
CA LEU A 985 -5.49 45.41 10.90
C LEU A 985 -4.95 46.33 9.81
N ASP A 986 -3.63 46.51 9.79
CA ASP A 986 -2.92 47.40 8.90
C ASP A 986 -1.92 46.57 8.10
N PRO A 987 -2.26 46.09 6.89
CA PRO A 987 -1.35 45.33 6.06
C PRO A 987 -0.45 46.26 5.24
N GLN A 988 0.82 46.39 5.62
CA GLN A 988 1.82 46.65 4.59
C GLN A 988 1.85 45.42 3.67
N THR A 989 1.19 45.61 2.51
CA THR A 989 1.12 44.80 1.28
C THR A 989 0.27 43.51 1.30
N ILE A 990 -1.02 43.62 0.93
CA ILE A 990 -1.73 42.58 0.16
C ILE A 990 -1.52 42.91 -1.33
N VAL A 991 -0.69 42.13 -2.03
CA VAL A 991 -0.43 42.30 -3.47
C VAL A 991 -1.21 41.23 -4.21
N TRP A 992 -2.30 41.62 -4.86
CA TRP A 992 -2.86 40.81 -5.93
C TRP A 992 -2.05 41.12 -7.19
N ARG A 993 -1.59 40.08 -7.90
CA ARG A 993 -1.01 40.22 -9.25
C ARG A 993 -2.02 39.58 -10.20
N THR A 994 -2.68 40.38 -11.03
CA THR A 994 -3.35 39.84 -12.21
C THR A 994 -2.27 39.57 -13.26
N TRP A 995 -2.18 38.34 -13.75
CA TRP A 995 -1.38 38.04 -14.95
C TRP A 995 -2.25 38.41 -16.16
N GLY A 996 -1.78 39.37 -16.97
CA GLY A 996 -2.50 39.86 -18.15
C GLY A 996 -2.85 41.35 -18.01
N GLY A 997 -2.37 42.15 -18.96
CA GLY A 997 -2.44 43.60 -18.88
C GLY A 997 -3.82 44.17 -19.20
N ALA A 998 -4.37 44.95 -18.26
CA ALA A 998 -5.05 46.23 -18.48
C ALA A 998 -5.48 46.79 -17.11
N GLN A 999 -5.07 48.02 -16.79
CA GLN A 999 -5.45 48.72 -15.55
C GLN A 999 -6.98 48.86 -15.36
N ALA A 1000 -7.74 48.77 -16.45
CA ALA A 1000 -9.19 48.89 -16.47
C ALA A 1000 -9.92 47.69 -15.81
N GLU A 1001 -9.38 46.47 -15.91
CA GLU A 1001 -10.04 45.27 -15.35
C GLU A 1001 -9.94 45.20 -13.81
N ALA A 1002 -8.82 45.69 -13.25
CA ALA A 1002 -8.65 45.78 -11.80
C ALA A 1002 -9.59 46.82 -11.16
N GLN A 1003 -9.83 47.94 -11.87
CA GLN A 1003 -10.75 48.98 -11.42
C GLN A 1003 -12.21 48.49 -11.46
N MET A 1004 -12.58 47.72 -12.49
CA MET A 1004 -13.91 47.13 -12.63
C MET A 1004 -14.22 46.12 -11.51
N LEU A 1005 -13.24 45.30 -11.11
CA LEU A 1005 -13.40 44.34 -10.01
C LEU A 1005 -13.53 45.05 -8.64
N LEU A 1006 -12.80 46.15 -8.44
CA LEU A 1006 -12.93 47.00 -7.25
C LEU A 1006 -14.30 47.71 -7.21
N ASP A 1007 -14.79 48.18 -8.36
CA ASP A 1007 -16.10 48.82 -8.48
C ASP A 1007 -17.25 47.81 -8.26
N ASP A 1008 -17.12 46.58 -8.72
CA ASP A 1008 -18.07 45.49 -8.46
C ASP A 1008 -18.08 45.08 -6.98
N MET A 1009 -16.91 45.05 -6.32
CA MET A 1009 -16.82 44.79 -4.88
C MET A 1009 -17.38 45.93 -4.04
N ALA A 1010 -17.12 47.19 -4.40
CA ALA A 1010 -17.69 48.36 -3.75
C ALA A 1010 -19.22 48.43 -3.94
N SER A 1011 -19.71 48.06 -5.12
CA SER A 1011 -21.13 47.94 -5.45
C SER A 1011 -21.82 46.83 -4.65
N ALA A 1012 -21.23 45.63 -4.60
CA ALA A 1012 -21.75 44.49 -3.82
C ALA A 1012 -21.80 44.76 -2.31
N LEU A 1013 -20.94 45.64 -1.80
CA LEU A 1013 -20.85 46.03 -0.39
C LEU A 1013 -21.55 47.36 -0.06
N LYS A 1014 -22.09 48.09 -1.05
CA LYS A 1014 -22.78 49.40 -0.93
C LYS A 1014 -21.95 50.48 -0.21
N ILE A 1015 -20.68 50.65 -0.57
CA ILE A 1015 -19.77 51.67 -0.01
C ILE A 1015 -19.78 52.93 -0.90
N PRO A 1016 -19.87 54.16 -0.36
CA PRO A 1016 -19.84 55.39 -1.17
C PRO A 1016 -18.47 55.65 -1.80
N LYS A 1017 -18.45 56.10 -3.07
CA LYS A 1017 -17.24 56.35 -3.87
C LYS A 1017 -16.45 57.55 -3.31
N SER A 1018 -15.15 57.41 -3.06
CA SER A 1018 -14.24 58.54 -2.79
C SER A 1018 -13.50 58.95 -4.08
N GLU A 1019 -13.34 60.26 -4.30
CA GLU A 1019 -12.70 60.84 -5.49
C GLU A 1019 -11.24 60.37 -5.71
N PRO A 1020 -10.78 60.22 -6.98
CA PRO A 1020 -9.40 59.87 -7.29
C PRO A 1020 -8.46 61.04 -6.97
N ILE A 1021 -7.36 60.75 -6.25
CA ILE A 1021 -6.29 61.71 -5.98
C ILE A 1021 -5.32 61.69 -7.17
N GLU A 1022 -5.17 62.82 -7.87
CA GLU A 1022 -4.15 63.00 -8.91
C GLU A 1022 -2.72 62.85 -8.35
N PRO A 1023 -1.81 62.15 -9.04
CA PRO A 1023 -0.44 62.01 -8.59
C PRO A 1023 0.38 63.25 -8.93
N SER A 1024 0.66 64.09 -7.95
CA SER A 1024 1.72 65.11 -8.03
C SER A 1024 3.09 64.43 -7.94
N LEU A 1025 3.88 64.50 -9.01
CA LEU A 1025 5.32 64.21 -9.03
C LEU A 1025 6.09 65.23 -8.17
N PRO A 1026 7.13 64.81 -7.46
CA PRO A 1026 8.36 65.60 -7.42
C PRO A 1026 9.61 64.78 -7.73
N ASP A 1027 10.27 65.24 -8.79
CA ASP A 1027 11.70 65.42 -9.06
C ASP A 1027 12.77 64.45 -8.56
N ALA A 1028 13.67 64.24 -9.51
CA ALA A 1028 14.85 63.39 -9.48
C ALA A 1028 16.06 64.01 -8.76
N SER A 1029 16.90 63.09 -8.30
CA SER A 1029 18.37 63.10 -8.23
C SER A 1029 19.06 63.53 -6.92
N PRO A 1030 20.29 63.04 -6.68
CA PRO A 1030 20.93 61.80 -7.19
C PRO A 1030 20.89 60.64 -6.19
#